data_AF-A0A5J4V5P9-F1
#
_entry.id   AF-A0A5J4V5P9-F1
#
_cell.length_a   1.000
_cell.length_b   1.000
_cell.length_c   1.000
_cell.angle_alpha   90.00
_cell.angle_beta   90.00
_cell.angle_gamma   90.00
#
_symmetry.space_group_name_H-M   'P 1'
#
loop_
_entity.id
_entity.type
_entity.pdbx_description
1 polymer ?
#
loop_
_entity_poly.entity_id
_entity_poly.type
_entity_poly.pdbx_seq_one_letter_code
_entity_poly.pdbx_strand_id
1 'polypeptide(L)'
;MSSDESKSVSSRSSGSGLGERDVGDNIPKYLNIFFSLMFPLYPQKKKSNVAFQIILWALFCIILFTLGLFRIDLGTETQTALSKAINYVDLTSLGLSLGKNSMYVLIVVFVIVFGAFTLQVLSAVFYKELIASQPVVIKITRGLVSILLRVLFIPFVSTAITSFDCYSETTLNESGEGISQSFWRADNSLGCFKSVFQIVSFVIALILLLFLFIYSAVVNLLIYTHNPKNGGFFSCPNGVFNLLQGIFVFGIVFSQRLLYGWQFWRGVVGVLVPGVLILMLIIQNPYYSFWSNYLATIPWTIFASMRLFLEIGYAIEESSHVSSPQIIFLIFGVISSVIFIIVIYYIMRILEGRNWLLTSQGLPLVDISEIEQLNQQQSYNYGSSTEQNEAKPSFLNKSPKSQLPGLPKLKDATDIEPRLRFLQDKDIRNNEYIKYADYVYTHAFQRHKKNALLQFQYGIFLQYYRKNWVKAQSVFKLSRSSNPSIPLRFVLYCKTKEGGGAQDAVITELQGGGGGTGDDNTLMKRMIIILILLSHFLAIASAIIGTVANNFSQQIQNLLQVCELAGYISRLPTFAIQTLYLDISYGFKYAGINDGSAETIPTWESLKTSFSTYGQYITDVITIIYDVTSNTQPWEVMDINTYIFDIAHVGTQQTKVEPVMYSQEKQVSSLIRSMTNLAQASQQLGRLNSSLPNVELKTFYSDLQYIIFNALMPILASLKRAMISYYDETNGLITEIILLQVLLVVILLVAIQALMIIMFVFFTIKVHKERKSAL
;
A
#
# COMPACT_ATOMS: atom_id res chain seq x y z
N MET A 1 -0.18 62.50 -17.40
CA MET A 1 0.73 62.44 -18.55
C MET A 1 1.13 60.98 -18.74
N SER A 2 0.53 60.34 -19.74
CA SER A 2 0.65 58.91 -20.02
C SER A 2 2.01 58.58 -20.62
N SER A 3 2.70 57.61 -20.01
CA SER A 3 3.94 57.05 -20.52
C SER A 3 3.68 56.03 -21.62
N ASP A 4 4.48 56.17 -22.69
CA ASP A 4 4.44 55.44 -23.95
C ASP A 4 4.45 53.91 -23.81
N GLU A 5 3.43 53.27 -24.39
CA GLU A 5 3.44 51.85 -24.74
C GLU A 5 4.32 51.64 -25.98
N SER A 6 5.56 51.20 -25.76
CA SER A 6 6.39 50.66 -26.84
C SER A 6 5.78 49.35 -27.36
N LYS A 7 5.19 49.40 -28.56
CA LYS A 7 4.69 48.24 -29.31
C LYS A 7 5.85 47.33 -29.71
N SER A 8 5.98 46.18 -29.05
CA SER A 8 6.89 45.11 -29.48
C SER A 8 6.35 44.45 -30.76
N VAL A 9 7.18 44.37 -31.79
CA VAL A 9 6.93 43.76 -33.10
C VAL A 9 6.58 42.26 -32.96
N SER A 10 5.28 41.96 -32.83
CA SER A 10 4.73 40.59 -33.05
C SER A 10 3.23 40.58 -33.36
N SER A 11 2.55 41.74 -33.45
CA SER A 11 1.16 41.84 -33.89
C SER A 11 1.06 42.20 -35.37
N ARG A 12 1.42 41.27 -36.26
CA ARG A 12 0.91 41.26 -37.64
C ARG A 12 0.32 39.88 -37.95
N SER A 13 -0.88 39.65 -37.43
CA SER A 13 -1.89 38.80 -38.06
C SER A 13 -3.27 39.31 -37.63
N SER A 14 -3.73 40.38 -38.26
CA SER A 14 -5.13 40.81 -38.14
C SER A 14 -5.45 41.75 -39.28
N GLY A 15 -6.27 41.29 -40.22
CA GLY A 15 -6.76 42.08 -41.34
C GLY A 15 -7.58 41.30 -42.36
N SER A 16 -8.68 40.65 -41.95
CA SER A 16 -9.98 40.73 -42.65
C SER A 16 -11.05 40.00 -41.83
N GLY A 17 -12.05 40.73 -41.37
CA GLY A 17 -13.23 40.14 -40.74
C GLY A 17 -14.10 39.43 -41.77
N LEU A 18 -14.48 38.19 -41.46
CA LEU A 18 -15.82 37.61 -41.58
C LEU A 18 -15.69 36.10 -41.29
N GLY A 19 -16.27 35.64 -40.18
CA GLY A 19 -16.68 34.24 -40.01
C GLY A 19 -15.60 33.16 -39.97
N GLU A 20 -14.39 33.43 -39.47
CA GLU A 20 -13.42 32.36 -39.19
C GLU A 20 -13.89 31.56 -37.98
N ARG A 21 -14.52 30.40 -38.24
CA ARG A 21 -14.67 29.32 -37.25
C ARG A 21 -13.31 29.10 -36.59
N ASP A 22 -13.26 28.88 -35.29
CA ASP A 22 -12.07 28.43 -34.55
C ASP A 22 -11.52 27.11 -35.12
N VAL A 23 -10.78 27.16 -36.24
CA VAL A 23 -10.22 25.99 -36.93
C VAL A 23 -9.13 25.31 -36.07
N GLY A 24 -8.63 25.98 -35.02
CA GLY A 24 -7.58 25.48 -34.13
C GLY A 24 -8.02 24.72 -32.88
N ASP A 25 -9.31 24.72 -32.52
CA ASP A 25 -9.78 24.24 -31.20
C ASP A 25 -10.45 22.85 -31.20
N ASN A 26 -10.33 22.08 -32.30
CA ASN A 26 -10.87 20.72 -32.36
C ASN A 26 -10.02 19.71 -31.56
N ILE A 27 -10.00 19.86 -30.23
CA ILE A 27 -9.64 18.78 -29.32
C ILE A 27 -10.66 17.65 -29.54
N PRO A 28 -10.21 16.43 -29.89
CA PRO A 28 -11.13 15.31 -30.09
C PRO A 28 -12.05 15.12 -28.87
N LYS A 29 -13.32 14.77 -29.11
CA LYS A 29 -14.34 14.68 -28.04
C LYS A 29 -13.91 13.79 -26.87
N TYR A 30 -13.28 12.64 -27.15
CA TYR A 30 -12.76 11.73 -26.13
C TYR A 30 -11.68 12.38 -25.25
N LEU A 31 -10.84 13.21 -25.85
CA LEU A 31 -9.71 13.88 -25.22
C LEU A 31 -10.20 15.06 -24.36
N ASN A 32 -11.28 15.73 -24.77
CA ASN A 32 -11.97 16.73 -23.98
C ASN A 32 -12.65 16.13 -22.72
N ILE A 33 -13.30 14.96 -22.85
CA ILE A 33 -13.86 14.23 -21.71
C ILE A 33 -12.75 13.86 -20.72
N PHE A 34 -11.65 13.29 -21.22
CA PHE A 34 -10.49 12.93 -20.41
C PHE A 34 -9.85 14.13 -19.70
N PHE A 35 -9.65 15.25 -20.40
CA PHE A 35 -9.13 16.48 -19.78
C PHE A 35 -10.08 17.06 -18.74
N SER A 36 -11.38 16.98 -18.98
CA SER A 36 -12.39 17.39 -17.99
C SER A 36 -12.34 16.52 -16.73
N LEU A 37 -12.07 15.22 -16.86
CA LEU A 37 -11.87 14.30 -15.74
C LEU A 37 -10.63 14.64 -14.88
N MET A 38 -9.56 15.12 -15.52
CA MET A 38 -8.30 15.45 -14.84
C MET A 38 -8.25 16.89 -14.32
N PHE A 39 -9.08 17.79 -14.86
CA PHE A 39 -9.11 19.21 -14.51
C PHE A 39 -9.27 19.52 -13.01
N PRO A 40 -10.09 18.79 -12.22
CA PRO A 40 -10.20 19.03 -10.78
C PRO A 40 -8.86 18.87 -10.05
N LEU A 41 -7.97 18.00 -10.53
CA LEU A 41 -6.66 17.78 -9.94
C LEU A 41 -5.67 18.91 -10.27
N TYR A 42 -5.91 19.66 -11.34
CA TYR A 42 -5.01 20.72 -11.79
C TYR A 42 -4.90 21.86 -10.74
N PRO A 43 -3.69 22.24 -10.30
CA PRO A 43 -3.53 23.20 -9.21
C PRO A 43 -3.87 24.64 -9.65
N GLN A 44 -5.01 25.15 -9.18
CA GLN A 44 -5.48 26.52 -9.48
C GLN A 44 -4.87 27.62 -8.59
N LYS A 45 -4.21 27.24 -7.48
CA LYS A 45 -3.72 28.24 -6.52
C LYS A 45 -2.41 28.87 -6.97
N LYS A 46 -2.35 30.19 -6.82
CA LYS A 46 -1.13 30.99 -6.97
C LYS A 46 -0.08 30.71 -5.87
N LYS A 47 -0.44 30.07 -4.74
CA LYS A 47 0.48 29.66 -3.67
C LYS A 47 0.05 28.30 -3.10
N SER A 48 0.93 27.29 -3.17
CA SER A 48 0.77 26.00 -2.48
C SER A 48 1.04 26.14 -0.98
N ASN A 49 0.41 25.31 -0.14
CA ASN A 49 0.81 25.21 1.26
C ASN A 49 2.19 24.52 1.33
N VAL A 50 3.23 25.30 1.65
CA VAL A 50 4.62 24.84 1.72
C VAL A 50 4.77 23.73 2.75
N ALA A 51 4.16 23.86 3.93
CA ALA A 51 4.28 22.89 5.00
C ALA A 51 3.80 21.50 4.58
N PHE A 52 2.64 21.43 3.91
CA PHE A 52 2.11 20.16 3.40
C PHE A 52 3.06 19.48 2.40
N GLN A 53 3.68 20.25 1.49
CA GLN A 53 4.63 19.70 0.52
C GLN A 53 5.92 19.19 1.19
N ILE A 54 6.41 19.89 2.22
CA ILE A 54 7.57 19.45 3.00
C ILE A 54 7.25 18.17 3.78
N ILE A 55 6.06 18.08 4.39
CA ILE A 55 5.60 16.86 5.09
C ILE A 55 5.56 15.67 4.13
N LEU A 56 4.95 15.84 2.94
CA LEU A 56 4.90 14.77 1.95
C LEU A 56 6.30 14.35 1.46
N TRP A 57 7.21 15.31 1.29
CA TRP A 57 8.60 15.02 0.94
C TRP A 57 9.33 14.25 2.05
N ALA A 58 9.17 14.67 3.31
CA ALA A 58 9.77 13.98 4.45
C ALA A 58 9.25 12.53 4.58
N LEU A 59 7.94 12.33 4.43
CA LEU A 59 7.34 10.99 4.40
C LEU A 59 7.89 10.15 3.24
N PHE A 60 8.00 10.72 2.05
CA PHE A 60 8.59 10.03 0.90
C PHE A 60 10.06 9.64 1.13
N CYS A 61 10.85 10.51 1.77
CA CYS A 61 12.23 10.21 2.17
C CYS A 61 12.28 9.02 3.15
N ILE A 62 11.41 9.01 4.16
CA ILE A 62 11.32 7.91 5.12
C ILE A 62 10.98 6.61 4.40
N ILE A 63 9.94 6.61 3.55
CA ILE A 63 9.48 5.43 2.82
C ILE A 63 10.55 4.89 1.87
N LEU A 64 11.28 5.77 1.16
CA LEU A 64 12.39 5.31 0.31
C LEU A 64 13.53 4.74 1.15
N PHE A 65 13.88 5.37 2.27
CA PHE A 65 14.91 4.86 3.17
C PHE A 65 14.56 3.47 3.72
N THR A 66 13.34 3.28 4.22
CA THR A 66 12.85 1.98 4.71
C THR A 66 12.76 0.94 3.59
N LEU A 67 12.34 1.32 2.38
CA LEU A 67 12.39 0.44 1.22
C LEU A 67 13.82 0.01 0.87
N GLY A 68 14.82 0.89 1.02
CA GLY A 68 16.23 0.57 0.82
C GLY A 68 16.75 -0.54 1.74
N LEU A 69 16.14 -0.65 2.94
CA LEU A 69 16.44 -1.64 3.97
C LEU A 69 15.62 -2.93 3.82
N PHE A 70 14.72 -3.00 2.83
CA PHE A 70 13.92 -4.20 2.58
C PHE A 70 14.82 -5.39 2.22
N ARG A 71 14.70 -6.48 2.99
CA ARG A 71 15.44 -7.73 2.77
C ARG A 71 14.63 -8.96 3.16
N ILE A 72 14.64 -9.92 2.24
CA ILE A 72 14.29 -11.31 2.47
C ILE A 72 15.60 -12.08 2.69
N ASP A 73 15.64 -12.88 3.75
CA ASP A 73 16.73 -13.81 4.01
C ASP A 73 16.56 -15.06 3.13
N LEU A 74 17.63 -15.46 2.44
CA LEU A 74 17.63 -16.63 1.56
C LEU A 74 17.62 -17.94 2.34
N GLY A 75 18.16 -17.96 3.56
CA GLY A 75 18.19 -19.17 4.38
C GLY A 75 16.81 -19.52 4.93
N THR A 76 16.09 -18.52 5.44
CA THR A 76 14.76 -18.72 6.04
C THR A 76 13.60 -18.44 5.09
N GLU A 77 13.85 -17.81 3.94
CA GLU A 77 12.82 -17.29 3.02
C GLU A 77 11.81 -16.35 3.72
N THR A 78 12.21 -15.77 4.85
CA THR A 78 11.42 -14.80 5.60
C THR A 78 12.09 -13.44 5.59
N GLN A 79 11.29 -12.41 5.88
CA GLN A 79 11.84 -11.07 6.05
C GLN A 79 12.67 -11.02 7.34
N THR A 80 13.90 -10.50 7.25
CA THR A 80 14.77 -10.33 8.43
C THR A 80 14.09 -9.48 9.51
N ALA A 81 14.36 -9.74 10.79
CA ALA A 81 13.72 -9.03 11.90
C ALA A 81 13.89 -7.50 11.81
N LEU A 82 15.09 -7.04 11.47
CA LEU A 82 15.39 -5.62 11.28
C LEU A 82 14.58 -5.02 10.12
N SER A 83 14.55 -5.71 8.97
CA SER A 83 13.76 -5.25 7.83
C SER A 83 12.27 -5.24 8.19
N LYS A 84 11.75 -6.31 8.81
CA LYS A 84 10.34 -6.39 9.22
C LYS A 84 9.94 -5.25 10.15
N ALA A 85 10.77 -4.90 11.15
CA ALA A 85 10.50 -3.81 12.07
C ALA A 85 10.50 -2.44 11.37
N ILE A 86 11.49 -2.17 10.51
CA ILE A 86 11.64 -0.88 9.83
C ILE A 86 10.58 -0.70 8.75
N ASN A 87 10.33 -1.73 7.94
CA ASN A 87 9.32 -1.75 6.88
C ASN A 87 7.88 -1.92 7.41
N TYR A 88 7.70 -2.06 8.73
CA TYR A 88 6.37 -1.91 9.34
C TYR A 88 5.98 -0.43 9.44
N VAL A 89 6.94 0.48 9.64
CA VAL A 89 6.72 1.93 9.77
C VAL A 89 6.14 2.53 8.50
N ASP A 90 6.59 2.07 7.33
CA ASP A 90 6.09 2.53 6.03
C ASP A 90 4.96 1.66 5.46
N LEU A 91 4.48 0.68 6.24
CA LEU A 91 3.45 -0.31 5.88
C LEU A 91 3.84 -1.28 4.75
N THR A 92 5.08 -1.28 4.25
CA THR A 92 5.48 -2.17 3.15
C THR A 92 5.55 -3.64 3.55
N SER A 93 5.77 -3.93 4.84
CA SER A 93 5.75 -5.27 5.44
C SER A 93 4.40 -5.71 5.99
N LEU A 94 3.37 -4.86 5.91
CA LEU A 94 2.07 -5.16 6.49
C LEU A 94 1.46 -6.43 5.88
N GLY A 95 1.55 -6.58 4.55
CA GLY A 95 1.07 -7.77 3.85
C GLY A 95 1.75 -9.05 4.33
N LEU A 96 3.09 -9.05 4.44
CA LEU A 96 3.84 -10.23 4.91
C LEU A 96 3.57 -10.55 6.38
N SER A 97 3.37 -9.52 7.21
CA SER A 97 3.14 -9.69 8.65
C SER A 97 1.78 -10.30 8.97
N LEU A 98 0.79 -10.11 8.09
CA LEU A 98 -0.58 -10.63 8.27
C LEU A 98 -0.78 -12.02 7.66
N GLY A 99 0.17 -12.49 6.86
CA GLY A 99 0.15 -13.79 6.19
C GLY A 99 -1.12 -14.05 5.40
N LYS A 100 -1.88 -15.12 5.74
CA LYS A 100 -3.16 -15.43 5.09
C LYS A 100 -4.18 -14.28 5.12
N ASN A 101 -4.09 -13.40 6.14
CA ASN A 101 -4.97 -12.24 6.28
C ASN A 101 -4.56 -11.06 5.38
N SER A 102 -3.48 -11.18 4.60
CA SER A 102 -3.02 -10.15 3.65
C SER A 102 -4.08 -9.77 2.62
N MET A 103 -4.98 -10.70 2.26
CA MET A 103 -6.11 -10.44 1.38
C MET A 103 -7.02 -9.32 1.90
N TYR A 104 -7.27 -9.25 3.21
CA TYR A 104 -8.12 -8.19 3.77
C TYR A 104 -7.49 -6.81 3.60
N VAL A 105 -6.16 -6.72 3.76
CA VAL A 105 -5.44 -5.47 3.51
C VAL A 105 -5.50 -5.12 2.04
N LEU A 106 -5.37 -6.09 1.13
CA LEU A 106 -5.53 -5.84 -0.30
C LEU A 106 -6.91 -5.26 -0.63
N ILE A 107 -7.97 -5.78 -0.02
CA ILE A 107 -9.34 -5.25 -0.19
C ILE A 107 -9.43 -3.81 0.34
N VAL A 108 -8.89 -3.54 1.53
CA VAL A 108 -8.86 -2.17 2.09
C VAL A 108 -8.10 -1.21 1.16
N VAL A 109 -6.95 -1.62 0.65
CA VAL A 109 -6.16 -0.85 -0.32
C VAL A 109 -6.99 -0.58 -1.58
N PHE A 110 -7.64 -1.61 -2.13
CA PHE A 110 -8.51 -1.49 -3.29
C PHE A 110 -9.62 -0.45 -3.04
N VAL A 111 -10.30 -0.50 -1.88
CA VAL A 111 -11.34 0.46 -1.50
C VAL A 111 -10.79 1.89 -1.42
N ILE A 112 -9.62 2.10 -0.81
CA ILE A 112 -9.00 3.43 -0.71
C ILE A 112 -8.70 3.98 -2.11
N VAL A 113 -8.12 3.17 -2.99
CA VAL A 113 -7.74 3.57 -4.35
C VAL A 113 -8.96 3.89 -5.21
N PHE A 114 -9.97 3.01 -5.22
CA PHE A 114 -11.19 3.23 -6.00
C PHE A 114 -12.07 4.34 -5.40
N GLY A 115 -12.07 4.50 -4.08
CA GLY A 115 -12.73 5.62 -3.39
C GLY A 115 -12.11 6.96 -3.78
N ALA A 116 -10.77 7.06 -3.78
CA ALA A 116 -10.03 8.23 -4.25
C ALA A 116 -10.38 8.61 -5.68
N PHE A 117 -10.38 7.61 -6.57
CA PHE A 117 -10.70 7.79 -7.97
C PHE A 117 -12.17 8.20 -8.18
N THR A 118 -13.11 7.56 -7.47
CA THR A 118 -14.53 7.92 -7.54
C THR A 118 -14.75 9.36 -7.09
N LEU A 119 -14.11 9.78 -6.00
CA LEU A 119 -14.18 11.16 -5.52
C LEU A 119 -13.62 12.15 -6.57
N GLN A 120 -12.57 11.77 -7.31
CA GLN A 120 -12.08 12.56 -8.44
C GLN A 120 -13.11 12.64 -9.57
N VAL A 121 -13.70 11.52 -9.98
CA VAL A 121 -14.73 11.49 -11.04
C VAL A 121 -15.91 12.38 -10.66
N LEU A 122 -16.41 12.26 -9.43
CA LEU A 122 -17.47 13.13 -8.90
C LEU A 122 -17.03 14.60 -8.92
N SER A 123 -15.81 14.90 -8.48
CA SER A 123 -15.26 16.26 -8.52
C SER A 123 -15.14 16.82 -9.94
N ALA A 124 -14.97 15.96 -10.95
CA ALA A 124 -14.92 16.35 -12.35
C ALA A 124 -16.29 16.63 -12.94
N VAL A 125 -17.25 15.74 -12.69
CA VAL A 125 -18.63 15.88 -13.18
C VAL A 125 -19.27 17.14 -12.62
N PHE A 126 -19.11 17.39 -11.32
CA PHE A 126 -19.73 18.51 -10.61
C PHE A 126 -18.78 19.67 -10.37
N TYR A 127 -17.74 19.81 -11.20
CA TYR A 127 -16.69 20.78 -10.97
C TYR A 127 -17.22 22.23 -10.90
N LYS A 128 -18.17 22.60 -11.77
CA LYS A 128 -18.75 23.95 -11.83
C LYS A 128 -19.57 24.27 -10.59
N GLU A 129 -20.31 23.30 -10.09
CA GLU A 129 -21.13 23.41 -8.90
C GLU A 129 -20.24 23.48 -7.66
N LEU A 130 -19.25 22.58 -7.56
CA LEU A 130 -18.34 22.48 -6.41
C LEU A 130 -17.44 23.70 -6.25
N ILE A 131 -16.96 24.30 -7.34
CA ILE A 131 -16.13 25.51 -7.22
C ILE A 131 -16.93 26.70 -6.68
N ALA A 132 -18.24 26.77 -6.99
CA ALA A 132 -19.12 27.82 -6.53
C ALA A 132 -19.65 27.59 -5.11
N SER A 133 -19.98 26.34 -4.75
CA SER A 133 -20.60 26.03 -3.45
C SER A 133 -19.60 25.58 -2.38
N GLN A 134 -18.64 24.71 -2.73
CA GLN A 134 -17.81 23.99 -1.76
C GLN A 134 -16.38 23.71 -2.31
N PRO A 135 -15.53 24.72 -2.50
CA PRO A 135 -14.18 24.57 -3.05
C PRO A 135 -13.24 23.73 -2.16
N VAL A 136 -13.65 23.45 -0.92
CA VAL A 136 -12.93 22.57 0.01
C VAL A 136 -12.88 21.13 -0.51
N VAL A 137 -13.94 20.62 -1.13
CA VAL A 137 -14.00 19.25 -1.66
C VAL A 137 -12.92 19.00 -2.72
N ILE A 138 -12.71 19.98 -3.61
CA ILE A 138 -11.66 19.91 -4.63
C ILE A 138 -10.26 19.91 -3.98
N LYS A 139 -10.05 20.68 -2.90
CA LYS A 139 -8.78 20.67 -2.16
C LYS A 139 -8.53 19.32 -1.48
N ILE A 140 -9.55 18.73 -0.87
CA ILE A 140 -9.48 17.40 -0.25
C ILE A 140 -9.13 16.36 -1.31
N THR A 141 -9.83 16.38 -2.45
CA THR A 141 -9.58 15.45 -3.56
C THR A 141 -8.13 15.54 -4.06
N ARG A 142 -7.62 16.75 -4.28
CA ARG A 142 -6.20 16.97 -4.65
C ARG A 142 -5.24 16.45 -3.58
N GLY A 143 -5.52 16.74 -2.31
CA GLY A 143 -4.70 16.29 -1.19
C GLY A 143 -4.66 14.77 -1.09
N LEU A 144 -5.83 14.12 -1.19
CA LEU A 144 -5.98 12.67 -1.14
C LEU A 144 -5.24 11.99 -2.29
N VAL A 145 -5.42 12.46 -3.54
CA VAL A 145 -4.67 11.92 -4.69
C VAL A 145 -3.17 12.13 -4.53
N SER A 146 -2.73 13.28 -3.99
CA SER A 146 -1.31 13.53 -3.73
C SER A 146 -0.74 12.62 -2.65
N ILE A 147 -1.48 12.33 -1.58
CA ILE A 147 -1.08 11.37 -0.54
C ILE A 147 -1.02 9.96 -1.13
N LEU A 148 -2.05 9.58 -1.91
CA LEU A 148 -2.13 8.28 -2.55
C LEU A 148 -0.91 8.00 -3.43
N LEU A 149 -0.54 8.94 -4.30
CA LEU A 149 0.53 8.72 -5.28
C LEU A 149 1.94 8.96 -4.74
N ARG A 150 2.12 9.78 -3.70
CA ARG A 150 3.45 10.10 -3.15
C ARG A 150 3.82 9.32 -1.89
N VAL A 151 2.84 8.93 -1.08
CA VAL A 151 3.06 8.28 0.20
C VAL A 151 2.57 6.84 0.15
N LEU A 152 1.32 6.61 -0.25
CA LEU A 152 0.72 5.27 -0.20
C LEU A 152 1.07 4.38 -1.39
N PHE A 153 1.66 4.93 -2.47
CA PHE A 153 1.96 4.18 -3.69
C PHE A 153 2.88 2.99 -3.44
N ILE A 154 4.00 3.19 -2.74
CA ILE A 154 4.96 2.13 -2.42
C ILE A 154 4.34 1.02 -1.54
N PRO A 155 3.70 1.30 -0.39
CA PRO A 155 3.08 0.26 0.42
C PRO A 155 1.92 -0.45 -0.28
N PHE A 156 1.14 0.24 -1.12
CA PHE A 156 0.05 -0.38 -1.87
C PHE A 156 0.57 -1.33 -2.95
N VAL A 157 1.61 -0.93 -3.68
CA VAL A 157 2.28 -1.82 -4.65
C VAL A 157 2.92 -3.01 -3.92
N SER A 158 3.61 -2.80 -2.79
CA SER A 158 4.18 -3.90 -1.99
C SER A 158 3.12 -4.89 -1.48
N THR A 159 1.99 -4.37 -0.98
CA THR A 159 0.87 -5.18 -0.51
C THR A 159 0.27 -6.01 -1.65
N ALA A 160 0.09 -5.40 -2.83
CA ALA A 160 -0.41 -6.12 -4.00
C ALA A 160 0.55 -7.24 -4.42
N ILE A 161 1.87 -6.97 -4.48
CA ILE A 161 2.87 -8.00 -4.82
C ILE A 161 2.84 -9.17 -3.83
N THR A 162 2.64 -8.89 -2.54
CA THR A 162 2.56 -9.93 -1.50
C THR A 162 1.50 -11.00 -1.78
N SER A 163 0.43 -10.65 -2.50
CA SER A 163 -0.66 -11.58 -2.83
C SER A 163 -0.22 -12.72 -3.78
N PHE A 164 0.89 -12.55 -4.48
CA PHE A 164 1.42 -13.53 -5.43
C PHE A 164 2.94 -13.75 -5.31
N ASP A 165 3.53 -13.25 -4.23
CA ASP A 165 4.95 -13.45 -3.89
C ASP A 165 5.15 -14.91 -3.44
N CYS A 166 5.74 -15.73 -4.31
CA CYS A 166 6.01 -17.13 -4.05
C CYS A 166 7.50 -17.44 -4.16
N TYR A 167 7.93 -18.45 -3.44
CA TYR A 167 9.29 -18.99 -3.50
C TYR A 167 9.27 -20.50 -3.67
N SER A 168 10.35 -21.07 -4.18
CA SER A 168 10.51 -22.52 -4.35
C SER A 168 11.56 -23.04 -3.39
N GLU A 169 11.24 -24.13 -2.69
CA GLU A 169 12.18 -24.87 -1.86
C GLU A 169 12.40 -26.26 -2.50
N THR A 170 13.66 -26.68 -2.59
CA THR A 170 14.04 -27.99 -3.11
C THR A 170 14.41 -28.91 -1.96
N THR A 171 13.60 -29.94 -1.72
CA THR A 171 13.87 -30.98 -0.71
C THR A 171 14.28 -32.28 -1.41
N LEU A 172 15.17 -33.05 -0.79
CA LEU A 172 15.55 -34.37 -1.30
C LEU A 172 14.52 -35.39 -0.79
N ASN A 173 13.97 -36.20 -1.70
CA ASN A 173 13.14 -37.33 -1.30
C ASN A 173 14.00 -38.49 -0.76
N GLU A 174 13.35 -39.53 -0.23
CA GLU A 174 14.02 -40.74 0.27
C GLU A 174 14.87 -41.46 -0.81
N SER A 175 14.62 -41.16 -2.09
CA SER A 175 15.33 -41.70 -3.25
C SER A 175 16.52 -40.84 -3.70
N GLY A 176 16.77 -39.69 -3.03
CA GLY A 176 17.82 -38.74 -3.40
C GLY A 176 17.48 -37.82 -4.58
N GLU A 177 16.24 -37.83 -5.07
CA GLU A 177 15.75 -36.91 -6.10
C GLU A 177 15.29 -35.59 -5.48
N GLY A 178 15.66 -34.47 -6.09
CA GLY A 178 15.23 -33.13 -5.66
C GLY A 178 13.77 -32.86 -6.07
N ILE A 179 12.87 -32.77 -5.10
CA ILE A 179 11.50 -32.31 -5.29
C ILE A 179 11.45 -30.82 -5.01
N SER A 180 11.09 -30.03 -6.03
CA SER A 180 10.84 -28.60 -5.86
C SER A 180 9.37 -28.37 -5.51
N GLN A 181 9.11 -27.75 -4.37
CA GLN A 181 7.78 -27.30 -3.97
C GLN A 181 7.74 -25.78 -3.87
N SER A 182 6.66 -25.17 -4.36
CA SER A 182 6.45 -23.73 -4.30
C SER A 182 5.51 -23.36 -3.16
N PHE A 183 5.91 -22.37 -2.38
CA PHE A 183 5.18 -21.87 -1.22
C PHE A 183 4.81 -20.41 -1.41
N TRP A 184 3.67 -20.01 -0.85
CA TRP A 184 3.26 -18.60 -0.82
C TRP A 184 3.97 -17.90 0.35
N ARG A 185 4.75 -16.84 0.07
CA ARG A 185 5.59 -16.20 1.09
C ARG A 185 4.81 -15.55 2.23
N ALA A 186 3.55 -15.16 2.00
CA ALA A 186 2.71 -14.67 3.09
C ALA A 186 2.32 -15.80 4.06
N ASP A 187 2.16 -17.03 3.56
CA ASP A 187 1.79 -18.17 4.39
C ASP A 187 2.44 -19.45 3.87
N ASN A 188 3.58 -19.80 4.48
CA ASN A 188 4.40 -20.95 4.11
C ASN A 188 3.67 -22.30 4.30
N SER A 189 2.52 -22.32 5.00
CA SER A 189 1.70 -23.54 5.12
C SER A 189 0.92 -23.85 3.82
N LEU A 190 0.78 -22.88 2.92
CA LEU A 190 0.03 -23.01 1.68
C LEU A 190 0.97 -23.09 0.48
N GLY A 191 0.77 -24.11 -0.35
CA GLY A 191 1.43 -24.18 -1.64
C GLY A 191 1.00 -23.01 -2.54
N CYS A 192 1.93 -22.49 -3.32
CA CYS A 192 1.67 -21.36 -4.22
C CYS A 192 0.57 -21.70 -5.24
N PHE A 193 -0.43 -20.82 -5.35
CA PHE A 193 -1.63 -20.96 -6.16
C PHE A 193 -2.47 -22.22 -5.90
N LYS A 194 -2.31 -22.88 -4.75
CA LYS A 194 -3.15 -24.03 -4.36
C LYS A 194 -4.42 -23.61 -3.63
N SER A 195 -4.43 -22.44 -3.00
CA SER A 195 -5.60 -21.91 -2.30
C SER A 195 -6.42 -20.98 -3.20
N VAL A 196 -7.74 -21.14 -3.21
CA VAL A 196 -8.69 -20.24 -3.89
C VAL A 196 -8.50 -18.80 -3.40
N PHE A 197 -8.20 -18.59 -2.11
CA PHE A 197 -7.95 -17.28 -1.53
C PHE A 197 -6.78 -16.57 -2.22
N GLN A 198 -5.68 -17.29 -2.47
CA GLN A 198 -4.51 -16.71 -3.12
C GLN A 198 -4.82 -16.35 -4.59
N ILE A 199 -5.56 -17.21 -5.31
CA ILE A 199 -5.96 -16.95 -6.70
C ILE A 199 -6.82 -15.68 -6.79
N VAL A 200 -7.82 -15.53 -5.92
CA VAL A 200 -8.67 -14.33 -5.88
C VAL A 200 -7.83 -13.09 -5.52
N SER A 201 -6.98 -13.18 -4.51
CA SER A 201 -6.09 -12.08 -4.10
C SER A 201 -5.14 -11.67 -5.23
N PHE A 202 -4.62 -12.64 -5.99
CA PHE A 202 -3.78 -12.39 -7.16
C PHE A 202 -4.51 -11.61 -8.26
N VAL A 203 -5.75 -11.99 -8.61
CA VAL A 203 -6.52 -11.28 -9.64
C VAL A 203 -6.79 -9.83 -9.21
N ILE A 204 -7.21 -9.63 -7.95
CA ILE A 204 -7.43 -8.28 -7.40
C ILE A 204 -6.13 -7.46 -7.42
N ALA A 205 -5.01 -8.08 -7.02
CA ALA A 205 -3.71 -7.44 -7.01
C ALA A 205 -3.25 -7.03 -8.41
N LEU A 206 -3.46 -7.86 -9.43
CA LEU A 206 -3.13 -7.54 -10.82
C LEU A 206 -3.91 -6.32 -11.33
N ILE A 207 -5.23 -6.31 -11.09
CA ILE A 207 -6.11 -5.19 -11.46
C ILE A 207 -5.65 -3.91 -10.76
N LEU A 208 -5.38 -4.01 -9.46
CA LEU A 208 -4.93 -2.88 -8.65
C LEU A 208 -3.58 -2.33 -9.12
N LEU A 209 -2.60 -3.20 -9.40
CA LEU A 209 -1.28 -2.80 -9.88
C LEU A 209 -1.37 -2.11 -11.25
N LEU A 210 -2.11 -2.69 -12.20
CA LEU A 210 -2.33 -2.09 -13.51
C LEU A 210 -2.99 -0.71 -13.38
N PHE A 211 -4.06 -0.63 -12.58
CA PHE A 211 -4.78 0.61 -12.35
C PHE A 211 -3.88 1.67 -11.70
N LEU A 212 -3.19 1.35 -10.61
CA LEU A 212 -2.28 2.26 -9.91
C LEU A 212 -1.14 2.73 -10.82
N PHE A 213 -0.57 1.85 -11.63
CA PHE A 213 0.49 2.19 -12.57
C PHE A 213 -0.01 3.19 -13.62
N ILE A 214 -1.12 2.88 -14.30
CA ILE A 214 -1.70 3.76 -15.33
C ILE A 214 -2.16 5.09 -14.71
N TYR A 215 -2.84 5.05 -13.58
CA TYR A 215 -3.35 6.23 -12.89
C TYR A 215 -2.21 7.14 -12.43
N SER A 216 -1.18 6.56 -11.80
CA SER A 216 0.05 7.28 -11.41
C SER A 216 0.75 7.89 -12.63
N ALA A 217 0.90 7.12 -13.72
CA ALA A 217 1.51 7.60 -14.95
C ALA A 217 0.76 8.80 -15.54
N VAL A 218 -0.57 8.71 -15.64
CA VAL A 218 -1.42 9.79 -16.17
C VAL A 218 -1.36 11.03 -15.28
N VAL A 219 -1.51 10.87 -13.96
CA VAL A 219 -1.50 12.02 -13.03
C VAL A 219 -0.13 12.69 -13.01
N ASN A 220 0.97 11.94 -12.93
CA ASN A 220 2.32 12.51 -12.92
C ASN A 220 2.68 13.19 -14.24
N LEU A 221 2.19 12.67 -15.37
CA LEU A 221 2.40 13.24 -16.68
C LEU A 221 1.62 14.55 -16.89
N LEU A 222 0.37 14.64 -16.39
CA LEU A 222 -0.54 15.76 -16.68
C LEU A 222 -0.59 16.82 -15.57
N ILE A 223 -0.45 16.43 -14.31
CA ILE A 223 -0.66 17.31 -13.16
C ILE A 223 0.69 17.82 -12.65
N TYR A 224 1.14 18.95 -13.21
CA TYR A 224 2.35 19.65 -12.79
C TYR A 224 2.17 21.17 -12.81
N THR A 225 3.02 21.89 -12.09
CA THR A 225 2.85 23.32 -11.83
C THR A 225 3.67 24.16 -12.79
N HIS A 226 3.05 25.08 -13.54
CA HIS A 226 3.73 25.94 -14.52
C HIS A 226 4.03 27.35 -14.03
N ASN A 227 4.05 27.55 -12.71
CA ASN A 227 4.23 28.86 -12.12
C ASN A 227 5.68 29.01 -11.63
N PRO A 228 6.57 29.63 -12.42
CA PRO A 228 7.99 29.73 -12.07
C PRO A 228 8.26 30.63 -10.86
N LYS A 229 7.30 31.48 -10.44
CA LYS A 229 7.46 32.38 -9.28
C LYS A 229 6.91 31.83 -7.97
N ASN A 230 5.80 31.10 -8.03
CA ASN A 230 5.06 30.68 -6.82
C ASN A 230 4.59 29.21 -6.89
N GLY A 231 5.17 28.39 -7.75
CA GLY A 231 4.78 26.99 -7.94
C GLY A 231 5.02 26.07 -6.75
N GLY A 232 5.66 26.56 -5.68
CA GLY A 232 6.05 25.78 -4.51
C GLY A 232 7.43 25.15 -4.64
N PHE A 233 7.91 24.56 -3.53
CA PHE A 233 9.24 23.96 -3.39
C PHE A 233 9.53 22.76 -4.30
N PHE A 234 8.54 22.20 -4.99
CA PHE A 234 8.71 21.03 -5.87
C PHE A 234 7.97 21.22 -7.21
N SER A 235 8.11 22.41 -7.82
CA SER A 235 7.47 22.72 -9.11
C SER A 235 8.36 22.39 -10.31
N CYS A 236 7.82 21.62 -11.27
CA CYS A 236 8.50 21.22 -12.51
C CYS A 236 7.87 21.90 -13.74
N PRO A 237 8.66 22.29 -14.78
CA PRO A 237 8.15 22.81 -16.04
C PRO A 237 7.57 21.73 -16.95
N ASN A 238 7.81 20.43 -16.67
CA ASN A 238 7.32 19.29 -17.45
C ASN A 238 6.99 18.09 -16.55
N GLY A 239 5.85 17.42 -16.79
CA GLY A 239 5.42 16.20 -16.10
C GLY A 239 6.16 14.92 -16.52
N VAL A 240 6.91 14.92 -17.63
CA VAL A 240 7.68 13.74 -18.09
C VAL A 240 8.67 13.24 -17.03
N PHE A 241 9.33 14.15 -16.30
CA PHE A 241 10.24 13.76 -15.23
C PHE A 241 9.50 13.05 -14.09
N ASN A 242 8.35 13.57 -13.66
CA ASN A 242 7.53 12.95 -12.62
C ASN A 242 7.01 11.57 -13.06
N LEU A 243 6.63 11.42 -14.34
CA LEU A 243 6.25 10.13 -14.92
C LEU A 243 7.40 9.13 -14.82
N LEU A 244 8.60 9.53 -15.27
CA LEU A 244 9.78 8.67 -15.22
C LEU A 244 10.11 8.26 -13.78
N GLN A 245 10.06 9.22 -12.85
CA GLN A 245 10.24 8.97 -11.42
C GLN A 245 9.23 7.94 -10.91
N GLY A 246 7.95 8.07 -11.26
CA GLY A 246 6.90 7.11 -10.89
C GLY A 246 7.14 5.70 -11.44
N ILE A 247 7.55 5.58 -12.72
CA ILE A 247 7.90 4.31 -13.36
C ILE A 247 9.08 3.66 -12.62
N PHE A 248 10.09 4.45 -12.28
CA PHE A 248 11.28 3.97 -11.57
C PHE A 248 10.98 3.55 -10.13
N VAL A 249 10.14 4.28 -9.39
CA VAL A 249 9.66 3.84 -8.07
C VAL A 249 8.96 2.48 -8.19
N PHE A 250 8.04 2.33 -9.16
CA PHE A 250 7.34 1.07 -9.38
C PHE A 250 8.31 -0.08 -9.70
N GLY A 251 9.27 0.16 -10.61
CA GLY A 251 10.30 -0.82 -10.97
C GLY A 251 11.23 -1.20 -9.82
N ILE A 252 11.60 -0.24 -8.97
CA ILE A 252 12.40 -0.49 -7.76
C ILE A 252 11.62 -1.38 -6.79
N VAL A 253 10.35 -1.07 -6.48
CA VAL A 253 9.54 -1.91 -5.58
C VAL A 253 9.43 -3.34 -6.13
N PHE A 254 9.19 -3.48 -7.44
CA PHE A 254 9.13 -4.78 -8.10
C PHE A 254 10.46 -5.54 -8.00
N SER A 255 11.59 -4.86 -8.27
CA SER A 255 12.93 -5.43 -8.12
C SER A 255 13.22 -5.87 -6.69
N GLN A 256 12.81 -5.11 -5.68
CA GLN A 256 13.07 -5.44 -4.29
C GLN A 256 12.28 -6.66 -3.82
N ARG A 257 11.06 -6.85 -4.34
CA ARG A 257 10.19 -7.96 -3.94
C ARG A 257 10.47 -9.23 -4.75
N LEU A 258 10.69 -9.13 -6.07
CA LEU A 258 10.72 -10.30 -6.96
C LEU A 258 12.12 -10.75 -7.38
N LEU A 259 13.14 -9.89 -7.30
CA LEU A 259 14.53 -10.29 -7.56
C LEU A 259 15.27 -10.67 -6.27
N TYR A 260 14.56 -11.19 -5.26
CA TYR A 260 15.15 -11.51 -3.95
C TYR A 260 16.24 -12.59 -4.06
N GLY A 261 16.06 -13.58 -4.94
CA GLY A 261 17.04 -14.64 -5.22
C GLY A 261 18.23 -14.18 -6.06
N TRP A 262 18.13 -13.03 -6.73
CA TRP A 262 19.16 -12.52 -7.64
C TRP A 262 19.76 -11.22 -7.08
N GLN A 263 20.52 -11.35 -5.99
CA GLN A 263 21.08 -10.22 -5.24
C GLN A 263 21.85 -9.24 -6.13
N PHE A 264 22.67 -9.73 -7.07
CA PHE A 264 23.41 -8.88 -8.01
C PHE A 264 22.50 -7.99 -8.85
N TRP A 265 21.47 -8.56 -9.50
CA TRP A 265 20.55 -7.79 -10.35
C TRP A 265 19.69 -6.84 -9.53
N ARG A 266 19.28 -7.25 -8.34
CA ARG A 266 18.58 -6.39 -7.37
C ARG A 266 19.44 -5.19 -6.96
N GLY A 267 20.73 -5.39 -6.72
CA GLY A 267 21.69 -4.33 -6.45
C GLY A 267 21.90 -3.41 -7.65
N VAL A 268 22.09 -3.97 -8.86
CA VAL A 268 22.24 -3.20 -10.11
C VAL A 268 21.01 -2.32 -10.34
N VAL A 269 19.80 -2.87 -10.32
CA VAL A 269 18.56 -2.08 -10.52
C VAL A 269 18.38 -1.07 -9.39
N GLY A 270 18.61 -1.48 -8.14
CA GLY A 270 18.47 -0.65 -6.96
C GLY A 270 19.44 0.54 -6.91
N VAL A 271 20.61 0.46 -7.52
CA VAL A 271 21.61 1.56 -7.53
C VAL A 271 21.59 2.35 -8.84
N LEU A 272 21.50 1.66 -9.98
CA LEU A 272 21.56 2.28 -11.31
C LEU A 272 20.36 3.20 -11.57
N VAL A 273 19.15 2.75 -11.22
CA VAL A 273 17.92 3.53 -11.48
C VAL A 273 17.92 4.87 -10.72
N PRO A 274 18.17 4.91 -9.40
CA PRO A 274 18.39 6.17 -8.69
C PRO A 274 19.57 6.99 -9.25
N GLY A 275 20.68 6.34 -9.63
CA GLY A 275 21.84 7.01 -10.22
C GLY A 275 21.48 7.79 -11.49
N VAL A 276 20.66 7.21 -12.37
CA VAL A 276 20.13 7.88 -13.56
C VAL A 276 19.24 9.07 -13.18
N LEU A 277 18.38 8.95 -12.16
CA LEU A 277 17.56 10.07 -11.69
C LEU A 277 18.40 11.21 -11.11
N ILE A 278 19.40 10.89 -10.30
CA ILE A 278 20.34 11.87 -9.74
C ILE A 278 21.05 12.61 -10.88
N LEU A 279 21.54 11.88 -11.89
CA LEU A 279 22.19 12.47 -13.05
C LEU A 279 21.23 13.39 -13.84
N MET A 280 19.99 12.97 -14.06
CA MET A 280 18.97 13.80 -14.71
C MET A 280 18.66 15.07 -13.90
N LEU A 281 18.58 14.96 -12.57
CA LEU A 281 18.36 16.11 -11.69
C LEU A 281 19.52 17.11 -11.75
N ILE A 282 20.76 16.62 -11.80
CA ILE A 282 21.97 17.43 -11.88
C ILE A 282 22.09 18.12 -13.25
N ILE A 283 21.88 17.38 -14.35
CA ILE A 283 22.13 17.87 -15.71
C ILE A 283 20.93 18.66 -16.25
N GLN A 284 19.73 18.10 -16.18
CA GLN A 284 18.55 18.68 -16.82
C GLN A 284 17.85 19.73 -15.97
N ASN A 285 18.05 19.71 -14.65
CA ASN A 285 17.35 20.55 -13.68
C ASN A 285 15.84 20.58 -13.94
N PRO A 286 15.11 19.47 -13.76
CA PRO A 286 13.69 19.39 -14.08
C PRO A 286 12.80 20.22 -13.16
N TYR A 287 13.27 20.81 -12.08
CA TYR A 287 12.49 21.74 -11.26
C TYR A 287 12.87 23.18 -11.57
N TYR A 288 11.92 24.09 -11.34
CA TYR A 288 12.17 25.53 -11.54
C TYR A 288 13.32 26.01 -10.66
N SER A 289 13.29 25.76 -9.35
CA SER A 289 14.28 26.31 -8.41
C SER A 289 15.44 25.37 -8.13
N PHE A 290 16.62 25.93 -7.86
CA PHE A 290 17.79 25.19 -7.36
C PHE A 290 17.45 24.28 -6.18
N TRP A 291 16.87 24.86 -5.13
CA TRP A 291 16.51 24.15 -3.91
C TRP A 291 15.55 23.00 -4.16
N SER A 292 14.61 23.15 -5.12
CA SER A 292 13.72 22.07 -5.53
C SER A 292 14.48 20.89 -6.13
N ASN A 293 15.38 21.16 -7.08
CA ASN A 293 16.19 20.11 -7.70
C ASN A 293 17.06 19.41 -6.65
N TYR A 294 17.71 20.20 -5.78
CA TYR A 294 18.55 19.67 -4.72
C TYR A 294 17.76 18.81 -3.73
N LEU A 295 16.64 19.31 -3.19
CA LEU A 295 15.78 18.53 -2.27
C LEU A 295 15.23 17.25 -2.93
N ALA A 296 14.97 17.28 -4.24
CA ALA A 296 14.56 16.08 -4.97
C ALA A 296 15.70 15.04 -5.11
N THR A 297 16.98 15.45 -5.17
CA THR A 297 18.12 14.51 -5.25
C THR A 297 18.40 13.77 -3.94
N ILE A 298 18.09 14.38 -2.79
CA ILE A 298 18.39 13.83 -1.45
C ILE A 298 17.82 12.41 -1.27
N PRO A 299 16.51 12.14 -1.41
CA PRO A 299 15.96 10.80 -1.17
C PRO A 299 16.57 9.74 -2.08
N TRP A 300 16.85 10.08 -3.34
CA TRP A 300 17.47 9.17 -4.30
C TRP A 300 18.93 8.87 -3.94
N THR A 301 19.67 9.87 -3.47
CA THR A 301 21.06 9.71 -3.03
C THR A 301 21.15 8.82 -1.80
N ILE A 302 20.28 9.05 -0.81
CA ILE A 302 20.18 8.20 0.38
C ILE A 302 19.86 6.77 -0.03
N PHE A 303 18.81 6.56 -0.82
CA PHE A 303 18.42 5.23 -1.26
C PHE A 303 19.53 4.51 -2.04
N ALA A 304 20.15 5.17 -3.01
CA ALA A 304 21.22 4.59 -3.83
C ALA A 304 22.45 4.20 -3.00
N SER A 305 22.90 5.10 -2.12
CA SER A 305 24.04 4.87 -1.24
C SER A 305 23.73 3.74 -0.26
N MET A 306 22.63 3.83 0.47
CA MET A 306 22.22 2.79 1.40
C MET A 306 22.13 1.43 0.71
N ARG A 307 21.53 1.36 -0.49
CA ARG A 307 21.39 0.11 -1.22
C ARG A 307 22.73 -0.47 -1.66
N LEU A 308 23.63 0.36 -2.18
CA LEU A 308 24.94 -0.07 -2.62
C LEU A 308 25.72 -0.74 -1.46
N PHE A 309 25.83 -0.06 -0.33
CA PHE A 309 26.59 -0.59 0.80
C PHE A 309 25.90 -1.80 1.43
N LEU A 310 24.57 -1.81 1.54
CA LEU A 310 23.84 -2.96 2.08
C LEU A 310 24.00 -4.22 1.22
N GLU A 311 23.94 -4.12 -0.11
CA GLU A 311 24.14 -5.28 -0.99
C GLU A 311 25.57 -5.82 -0.91
N ILE A 312 26.58 -4.95 -0.75
CA ILE A 312 27.96 -5.38 -0.48
C ILE A 312 28.04 -6.07 0.88
N GLY A 313 27.41 -5.49 1.90
CA GLY A 313 27.34 -6.08 3.24
C GLY A 313 26.67 -7.45 3.26
N TYR A 314 25.62 -7.63 2.45
CA TYR A 314 24.92 -8.91 2.31
C TYR A 314 25.77 -9.97 1.63
N ALA A 315 26.46 -9.62 0.54
CA ALA A 315 27.37 -10.55 -0.14
C ALA A 315 28.49 -11.03 0.81
N ILE A 316 28.99 -10.13 1.67
CA ILE A 316 30.02 -10.49 2.67
C ILE A 316 29.42 -11.35 3.78
N GLU A 317 28.26 -10.97 4.34
CA GLU A 317 27.58 -11.77 5.38
C GLU A 317 27.31 -13.19 4.92
N GLU A 318 26.84 -13.36 3.68
CA GLU A 318 26.60 -14.68 3.09
C GLU A 318 27.88 -15.52 3.00
N SER A 319 29.01 -14.89 2.67
CA SER A 319 30.31 -15.57 2.61
C SER A 319 30.92 -15.87 3.99
N SER A 320 30.61 -15.05 5.01
CA SER A 320 31.24 -15.14 6.33
C SER A 320 30.37 -15.79 7.41
N HIS A 321 29.07 -15.97 7.17
CA HIS A 321 28.08 -16.45 8.14
C HIS A 321 28.03 -15.64 9.47
N VAL A 322 28.36 -14.36 9.40
CA VAL A 322 28.40 -13.44 10.56
C VAL A 322 27.61 -12.19 10.19
N SER A 323 26.71 -11.72 11.05
CA SER A 323 25.85 -10.55 10.77
C SER A 323 26.51 -9.18 10.98
N SER A 324 27.71 -9.12 11.57
CA SER A 324 28.48 -7.89 11.80
C SER A 324 28.74 -7.03 10.54
N PRO A 325 29.10 -7.61 9.36
CA PRO A 325 29.31 -6.85 8.13
C PRO A 325 28.07 -6.02 7.75
N GLN A 326 26.86 -6.57 7.89
CA GLN A 326 25.64 -5.84 7.55
C GLN A 326 25.51 -4.52 8.34
N ILE A 327 25.77 -4.56 9.65
CA ILE A 327 25.68 -3.37 10.53
C ILE A 327 26.77 -2.35 10.18
N ILE A 328 27.99 -2.83 9.91
CA ILE A 328 29.11 -1.97 9.51
C ILE A 328 28.81 -1.26 8.18
N PHE A 329 28.34 -2.00 7.18
CA PHE A 329 27.99 -1.45 5.87
C PHE A 329 26.75 -0.55 5.91
N LEU A 330 25.81 -0.79 6.84
CA LEU A 330 24.72 0.14 7.13
C LEU A 330 25.26 1.52 7.59
N ILE A 331 26.22 1.52 8.53
CA ILE A 331 26.85 2.75 9.03
C ILE A 331 27.61 3.46 7.90
N PHE A 332 28.37 2.73 7.09
CA PHE A 332 29.04 3.30 5.92
C PHE A 332 28.06 3.88 4.91
N GLY A 333 26.92 3.22 4.68
CA GLY A 333 25.85 3.72 3.81
C GLY A 333 25.30 5.07 4.28
N VAL A 334 25.09 5.25 5.59
CA VAL A 334 24.61 6.51 6.17
C VAL A 334 25.66 7.60 6.02
N ILE A 335 26.92 7.33 6.39
CA ILE A 335 28.02 8.30 6.28
C ILE A 335 28.22 8.73 4.82
N SER A 336 28.26 7.77 3.90
CA SER A 336 28.44 8.03 2.47
C SER A 336 27.27 8.81 1.88
N SER A 337 26.03 8.59 2.36
CA SER A 337 24.86 9.36 1.93
C SER A 337 25.04 10.86 2.24
N VAL A 338 25.51 11.18 3.46
CA VAL A 338 25.75 12.58 3.87
C VAL A 338 26.84 13.21 3.01
N ILE A 339 27.94 12.50 2.76
CA ILE A 339 29.04 12.99 1.92
C ILE A 339 28.54 13.24 0.48
N PHE A 340 27.83 12.29 -0.11
CA PHE A 340 27.32 12.45 -1.49
C PHE A 340 26.31 13.59 -1.62
N ILE A 341 25.43 13.79 -0.64
CA ILE A 341 24.50 14.92 -0.63
C ILE A 341 25.27 16.25 -0.68
N ILE A 342 26.33 16.41 0.13
CA ILE A 342 27.18 17.60 0.13
C ILE A 342 27.91 17.77 -1.21
N VAL A 343 28.49 16.70 -1.75
CA VAL A 343 29.19 16.75 -3.05
C VAL A 343 28.22 17.13 -4.18
N ILE A 344 27.03 16.54 -4.23
CA ILE A 344 25.99 16.84 -5.21
C ILE A 344 25.56 18.30 -5.11
N TYR A 345 25.42 18.85 -3.90
CA TYR A 345 25.12 20.27 -3.70
C TYR A 345 26.14 21.16 -4.43
N TYR A 346 27.45 20.92 -4.22
CA TYR A 346 28.51 21.70 -4.86
C TYR A 346 28.52 21.51 -6.38
N ILE A 347 28.37 20.28 -6.87
CA ILE A 347 28.32 19.99 -8.31
C ILE A 347 27.13 20.71 -8.97
N MET A 348 25.94 20.60 -8.39
CA MET A 348 24.75 21.28 -8.90
C MET A 348 24.92 22.80 -8.89
N ARG A 349 25.52 23.36 -7.83
CA ARG A 349 25.75 24.81 -7.73
C ARG A 349 26.72 25.31 -8.79
N ILE A 350 27.78 24.56 -9.08
CA ILE A 350 28.74 24.87 -10.15
C ILE A 350 28.07 24.79 -11.53
N LEU A 351 27.25 23.76 -11.77
CA LEU A 351 26.59 23.57 -13.07
C LEU A 351 25.47 24.57 -13.33
N GLU A 352 24.70 24.95 -12.30
CA GLU A 352 23.61 25.92 -12.43
C GLU A 352 24.12 27.27 -12.95
N GLY A 353 25.19 27.80 -12.34
CA GLY A 353 25.78 29.08 -12.76
C GLY A 353 26.34 29.05 -14.18
N ARG A 354 26.88 27.90 -14.63
CA ARG A 354 27.41 27.73 -15.99
C ARG A 354 26.32 27.62 -17.06
N ASN A 355 25.11 27.24 -16.66
CA ASN A 355 23.99 27.06 -17.58
C ASN A 355 23.22 28.36 -17.84
N TRP A 356 23.47 29.45 -17.12
CA TRP A 356 22.77 30.71 -17.38
C TRP A 356 23.30 31.42 -18.63
N LEU A 357 22.41 32.11 -19.36
CA LEU A 357 22.79 33.03 -20.45
C LEU A 357 23.30 34.36 -19.90
N LEU A 358 24.26 34.29 -18.97
CA LEU A 358 24.92 35.43 -18.36
C LEU A 358 26.43 35.24 -18.48
N THR A 359 27.17 36.33 -18.38
CA THR A 359 28.63 36.30 -18.23
C THR A 359 29.01 35.67 -16.88
N SER A 360 30.28 35.31 -16.69
CA SER A 360 30.79 34.81 -15.40
C SER A 360 30.62 35.81 -14.24
N GLN A 361 30.44 37.09 -14.56
CA GLN A 361 30.16 38.18 -13.61
C GLN A 361 28.65 38.38 -13.36
N GLY A 362 27.79 37.57 -13.97
CA GLY A 362 26.33 37.67 -13.85
C GLY A 362 25.67 38.72 -14.75
N LEU A 363 26.43 39.40 -15.63
CA LEU A 363 25.92 40.42 -16.54
C LEU A 363 25.31 39.81 -17.82
N PRO A 364 24.33 40.47 -18.48
CA PRO A 364 23.79 40.04 -19.77
C PRO A 364 24.87 39.87 -20.85
N LEU A 365 24.71 38.90 -21.74
CA LEU A 365 25.65 38.68 -22.87
C LEU A 365 25.54 39.72 -23.99
N VAL A 366 24.46 40.50 -24.00
CA VAL A 366 24.19 41.57 -24.97
C VAL A 366 23.84 42.81 -24.18
N ASP A 367 24.44 43.94 -24.54
CA ASP A 367 24.17 45.22 -23.88
C ASP A 367 22.71 45.63 -24.09
N ILE A 368 22.05 46.07 -23.03
CA ILE A 368 20.63 46.46 -23.04
C ILE A 368 20.43 47.72 -23.88
N SER A 369 21.42 48.63 -23.91
CA SER A 369 21.38 49.83 -24.73
C SER A 369 21.33 49.51 -26.23
N GLU A 370 22.08 48.49 -26.67
CA GLU A 370 22.03 47.97 -28.04
C GLU A 370 20.67 47.35 -28.38
N ILE A 371 20.06 46.64 -27.42
CA ILE A 371 18.71 46.06 -27.58
C ILE A 371 17.66 47.17 -27.76
N GLU A 372 17.76 48.27 -27.00
CA GLU A 372 16.84 49.41 -27.11
C GLU A 372 17.00 50.15 -28.44
N GLN A 373 18.22 50.37 -28.92
CA GLN A 373 18.49 50.97 -30.23
C GLN A 373 17.94 50.12 -31.38
N LEU A 374 18.10 48.79 -31.32
CA LEU A 374 17.55 47.86 -32.32
C LEU A 374 16.02 47.88 -32.35
N ASN A 375 15.37 47.92 -31.18
CA ASN A 375 13.92 48.03 -31.09
C ASN A 375 13.40 49.37 -31.62
N GLN A 376 14.13 50.47 -31.40
CA GLN A 376 13.80 51.79 -31.94
C GLN A 376 13.97 51.84 -33.47
N GLN A 377 15.05 51.27 -34.02
CA GLN A 377 15.26 51.19 -35.48
C GLN A 377 14.20 50.33 -36.19
N GLN A 378 13.77 49.21 -35.59
CA GLN A 378 12.66 48.41 -36.13
C GLN A 378 11.32 49.16 -36.10
N SER A 379 11.10 50.00 -35.09
CA SER A 379 9.90 50.84 -34.99
C SER A 379 9.90 51.96 -36.02
N TYR A 380 11.06 52.56 -36.30
CA TYR A 380 11.23 53.62 -37.31
C TYR A 380 11.02 53.11 -38.75
N ASN A 381 11.54 51.92 -39.10
CA ASN A 381 11.36 51.32 -40.43
C ASN A 381 9.91 50.87 -40.74
N TYR A 382 9.05 50.77 -39.73
CA TYR A 382 7.65 50.41 -39.91
C TYR A 382 6.73 51.61 -40.10
N GLY A 383 7.13 52.79 -39.63
CA GLY A 383 6.39 54.04 -39.84
C GLY A 383 6.55 54.60 -41.26
N SER A 384 7.63 54.26 -41.97
CA SER A 384 7.96 54.84 -43.28
C SER A 384 7.47 54.05 -44.50
N SER A 385 6.73 52.95 -44.33
CA SER A 385 6.31 52.05 -45.42
C SER A 385 4.78 52.02 -45.67
N THR A 386 4.07 53.11 -45.38
CA THR A 386 2.64 53.25 -45.73
C THR A 386 2.35 54.37 -46.73
N GLU A 387 3.37 54.98 -47.35
CA GLU A 387 3.16 55.87 -48.49
C GLU A 387 4.17 55.59 -49.60
N GLN A 388 3.62 55.43 -50.82
CA GLN A 388 4.24 55.42 -52.15
C GLN A 388 4.72 54.09 -52.77
N ASN A 389 3.91 53.72 -53.78
CA ASN A 389 4.26 53.30 -55.14
C ASN A 389 4.53 51.83 -55.49
N GLU A 390 3.65 51.35 -56.38
CA GLU A 390 3.89 50.30 -57.37
C GLU A 390 5.12 50.63 -58.22
N ALA A 391 6.18 49.83 -58.06
CA ALA A 391 7.13 49.56 -59.14
C ALA A 391 7.86 48.24 -58.85
N LYS A 392 7.91 47.35 -59.85
CA LYS A 392 8.71 46.11 -59.87
C LYS A 392 10.16 46.37 -59.43
N PRO A 393 10.80 45.40 -58.74
CA PRO A 393 12.24 45.28 -58.79
C PRO A 393 12.68 43.96 -59.42
N SER A 394 13.48 44.09 -60.49
CA SER A 394 14.50 43.11 -60.90
C SER A 394 15.83 43.43 -60.21
N PHE A 395 16.68 42.41 -60.12
CA PHE A 395 18.10 42.40 -59.71
C PHE A 395 18.43 42.29 -58.21
N LEU A 396 18.87 41.07 -57.86
CA LEU A 396 20.15 40.79 -57.19
C LEU A 396 20.70 41.91 -56.30
N ASN A 397 20.28 41.87 -55.03
CA ASN A 397 21.20 42.19 -53.94
C ASN A 397 20.92 41.21 -52.81
N LYS A 398 21.87 40.28 -52.60
CA LYS A 398 21.98 39.55 -51.33
C LYS A 398 22.15 40.61 -50.26
N SER A 399 21.10 40.88 -49.50
CA SER A 399 21.22 41.59 -48.24
C SER A 399 22.22 40.83 -47.37
N PRO A 400 23.17 41.51 -46.72
CA PRO A 400 24.03 40.85 -45.75
C PRO A 400 23.09 40.35 -44.64
N LYS A 401 23.10 39.03 -44.40
CA LYS A 401 22.51 38.46 -43.19
C LYS A 401 23.06 39.26 -42.03
N SER A 402 22.24 40.11 -41.41
CA SER A 402 22.62 40.80 -40.18
C SER A 402 22.93 39.72 -39.15
N GLN A 403 24.22 39.47 -38.93
CA GLN A 403 24.65 38.76 -37.74
C GLN A 403 24.34 39.70 -36.58
N LEU A 404 23.16 39.52 -35.98
CA LEU A 404 22.83 40.18 -34.72
C LEU A 404 23.93 39.84 -33.70
N PRO A 405 24.50 40.84 -32.99
CA PRO A 405 25.60 40.59 -32.07
C PRO A 405 25.15 39.76 -30.85
N GLY A 406 26.06 38.90 -30.38
CA GLY A 406 26.23 38.59 -28.96
C GLY A 406 25.56 37.34 -28.36
N LEU A 407 24.52 36.74 -28.96
CA LEU A 407 23.93 35.50 -28.39
C LEU A 407 24.53 34.21 -28.99
N PRO A 408 24.87 33.20 -28.17
CA PRO A 408 25.31 31.90 -28.68
C PRO A 408 24.18 31.24 -29.49
N LYS A 409 24.55 30.39 -30.47
CA LYS A 409 23.58 29.66 -31.29
C LYS A 409 22.73 28.72 -30.43
N LEU A 410 21.52 29.15 -30.07
CA LEU A 410 20.51 28.34 -29.37
C LEU A 410 19.94 27.28 -30.33
N LYS A 411 20.62 26.13 -30.43
CA LYS A 411 20.25 25.04 -31.35
C LYS A 411 18.93 24.38 -30.95
N ASP A 412 18.79 24.03 -29.67
CA ASP A 412 17.58 23.40 -29.13
C ASP A 412 16.66 24.46 -28.52
N ALA A 413 15.36 24.30 -28.73
CA ALA A 413 14.34 25.14 -28.14
C ALA A 413 14.09 24.80 -26.66
N THR A 414 14.31 23.54 -26.24
CA THR A 414 14.07 23.11 -24.85
C THR A 414 15.06 23.71 -23.86
N ASP A 415 16.24 24.09 -24.35
CA ASP A 415 17.33 24.67 -23.55
C ASP A 415 17.08 26.12 -23.13
N ILE A 416 16.13 26.82 -23.76
CA ILE A 416 15.99 28.26 -23.58
C ILE A 416 15.45 28.61 -22.19
N GLU A 417 14.38 27.94 -21.76
CA GLU A 417 13.80 28.18 -20.44
C GLU A 417 14.77 27.88 -19.30
N PRO A 418 15.47 26.72 -19.25
CA PRO A 418 16.46 26.43 -18.21
C PRO A 418 17.54 27.51 -18.10
N ARG A 419 18.03 28.02 -19.23
CA ARG A 419 19.08 29.04 -19.27
C ARG A 419 18.64 30.44 -18.83
N LEU A 420 17.33 30.69 -18.78
CA LEU A 420 16.71 31.95 -18.35
C LEU A 420 16.24 31.90 -16.88
N ARG A 421 16.54 30.82 -16.15
CA ARG A 421 16.09 30.65 -14.75
C ARG A 421 16.80 31.54 -13.74
N PHE A 422 17.85 32.26 -14.12
CA PHE A 422 18.41 33.33 -13.28
C PHE A 422 17.34 34.35 -12.84
N LEU A 423 16.25 34.50 -13.60
CA LEU A 423 15.09 35.32 -13.22
C LEU A 423 14.34 34.84 -11.96
N GLN A 424 14.59 33.63 -11.49
CA GLN A 424 14.01 33.14 -10.23
C GLN A 424 14.71 33.75 -9.02
N ASP A 425 15.99 34.06 -9.16
CA ASP A 425 16.73 34.80 -8.15
C ASP A 425 16.11 36.19 -8.01
N LYS A 426 15.73 36.54 -6.78
CA LYS A 426 15.09 37.84 -6.52
C LYS A 426 16.09 38.98 -6.67
N ASP A 427 17.37 38.72 -6.44
CA ASP A 427 18.42 39.73 -6.41
C ASP A 427 18.84 40.13 -7.83
N ILE A 428 18.80 39.18 -8.76
CA ILE A 428 19.08 39.41 -10.19
C ILE A 428 17.84 39.92 -10.93
N ARG A 429 16.63 39.60 -10.47
CA ARG A 429 15.39 39.94 -11.17
C ARG A 429 15.04 41.43 -11.05
N ASN A 430 15.69 42.26 -11.86
CA ASN A 430 15.33 43.65 -12.11
C ASN A 430 14.62 43.81 -13.49
N ASN A 431 14.24 45.04 -13.85
CA ASN A 431 13.56 45.31 -15.13
C ASN A 431 14.46 45.10 -16.36
N GLU A 432 15.77 45.34 -16.21
CA GLU A 432 16.78 45.15 -17.27
C GLU A 432 16.94 43.67 -17.64
N TYR A 433 17.10 42.79 -16.66
CA TYR A 433 17.18 41.34 -16.87
C TYR A 433 15.87 40.77 -17.44
N ILE A 434 14.71 41.36 -17.10
CA ILE A 434 13.43 41.00 -17.72
C ILE A 434 13.40 41.42 -19.20
N LYS A 435 13.89 42.61 -19.56
CA LYS A 435 14.01 43.05 -20.96
C LYS A 435 14.98 42.15 -21.74
N TYR A 436 16.12 41.80 -21.14
CA TYR A 436 17.08 40.89 -21.73
C TYR A 436 16.48 39.50 -22.00
N ALA A 437 15.75 38.94 -21.04
CA ALA A 437 15.07 37.66 -21.23
C ALA A 437 13.98 37.72 -22.31
N ASP A 438 13.23 38.82 -22.43
CA ASP A 438 12.25 39.04 -23.50
C ASP A 438 12.94 39.08 -24.88
N TYR A 439 14.13 39.69 -24.97
CA TYR A 439 14.97 39.67 -26.17
C TYR A 439 15.43 38.24 -26.52
N VAL A 440 15.93 37.48 -25.55
CA VAL A 440 16.35 36.08 -25.76
C VAL A 440 15.19 35.22 -26.26
N TYR A 441 14.01 35.32 -25.64
CA TYR A 441 12.82 34.62 -26.11
C TYR A 441 12.46 35.05 -27.54
N THR A 442 12.40 36.35 -27.82
CA THR A 442 12.04 36.86 -29.15
C THR A 442 13.00 36.37 -30.23
N HIS A 443 14.31 36.38 -29.96
CA HIS A 443 15.33 35.84 -30.84
C HIS A 443 15.15 34.33 -31.07
N ALA A 444 14.87 33.57 -30.01
CA ALA A 444 14.61 32.15 -30.14
C ALA A 444 13.32 31.84 -30.93
N PHE A 445 12.28 32.65 -30.78
CA PHE A 445 11.04 32.53 -31.54
C PHE A 445 11.25 32.69 -33.03
N GLN A 446 12.13 33.61 -33.45
CA GLN A 446 12.44 33.80 -34.87
C GLN A 446 13.02 32.53 -35.49
N ARG A 447 13.75 31.73 -34.71
CA ARG A 447 14.39 30.49 -35.15
C ARG A 447 13.45 29.28 -35.05
N HIS A 448 12.69 29.16 -33.96
CA HIS A 448 11.87 27.99 -33.62
C HIS A 448 10.38 28.30 -33.66
N LYS A 449 9.93 28.98 -34.73
CA LYS A 449 8.57 29.55 -34.85
C LYS A 449 7.43 28.56 -34.63
N LYS A 450 7.62 27.27 -34.92
CA LYS A 450 6.59 26.22 -34.82
C LYS A 450 6.67 25.40 -33.52
N ASN A 451 7.61 25.69 -32.62
CA ASN A 451 7.75 24.90 -31.40
C ASN A 451 6.72 25.33 -30.35
N ALA A 452 5.68 24.51 -30.14
CA ALA A 452 4.61 24.81 -29.20
C ALA A 452 5.08 24.97 -27.73
N LEU A 453 6.11 24.22 -27.31
CA LEU A 453 6.63 24.28 -25.94
C LEU A 453 7.33 25.61 -25.68
N LEU A 454 8.19 26.06 -26.60
CA LEU A 454 8.83 27.37 -26.52
C LEU A 454 7.79 28.49 -26.49
N GLN A 455 6.76 28.36 -27.34
CA GLN A 455 5.65 29.30 -27.35
C GLN A 455 4.95 29.37 -25.99
N PHE A 456 4.63 28.21 -25.42
CA PHE A 456 4.03 28.13 -24.09
C PHE A 456 4.93 28.73 -23.00
N GLN A 457 6.22 28.40 -22.97
CA GLN A 457 7.19 28.92 -21.99
C GLN A 457 7.28 30.45 -22.05
N TYR A 458 7.24 31.05 -23.24
CA TYR A 458 7.20 32.50 -23.37
C TYR A 458 5.87 33.11 -22.95
N GLY A 459 4.74 32.45 -23.22
CA GLY A 459 3.45 32.84 -22.66
C GLY A 459 3.48 32.88 -21.12
N ILE A 460 4.08 31.87 -20.49
CA ILE A 460 4.31 31.82 -19.03
C ILE A 460 5.24 32.96 -18.59
N PHE A 461 6.34 33.21 -19.30
CA PHE A 461 7.23 34.33 -19.01
C PHE A 461 6.49 35.68 -19.06
N LEU A 462 5.71 35.92 -20.12
CA LEU A 462 4.91 37.13 -20.29
C LEU A 462 3.89 37.30 -19.16
N GLN A 463 3.23 36.21 -18.78
CA GLN A 463 2.21 36.19 -17.74
C GLN A 463 2.78 36.50 -16.35
N TYR A 464 3.88 35.84 -15.95
CA TYR A 464 4.38 35.93 -14.57
C TYR A 464 5.47 36.99 -14.36
N TYR A 465 6.34 37.23 -15.34
CA TYR A 465 7.44 38.19 -15.22
C TYR A 465 7.06 39.58 -15.76
N ARG A 466 6.58 39.66 -17.00
CA ARG A 466 6.15 40.91 -17.65
C ARG A 466 4.76 41.40 -17.24
N LYS A 467 3.94 40.54 -16.62
CA LYS A 467 2.52 40.79 -16.30
C LYS A 467 1.68 41.24 -17.51
N ASN A 468 2.06 40.85 -18.72
CA ASN A 468 1.33 41.17 -19.95
C ASN A 468 0.38 40.02 -20.30
N TRP A 469 -0.82 40.06 -19.72
CA TRP A 469 -1.81 38.99 -19.86
C TRP A 469 -2.36 38.86 -21.28
N VAL A 470 -2.57 40.00 -21.97
CA VAL A 470 -3.13 40.01 -23.34
C VAL A 470 -2.17 39.34 -24.32
N LYS A 471 -0.89 39.72 -24.29
CA LYS A 471 0.15 39.09 -25.12
C LYS A 471 0.39 37.63 -24.72
N ALA A 472 0.33 37.31 -23.43
CA ALA A 472 0.43 35.91 -22.99
C ALA A 472 -0.69 35.04 -23.58
N GLN A 473 -1.94 35.53 -23.59
CA GLN A 473 -3.08 34.79 -24.15
C GLN A 473 -2.98 34.60 -25.67
N SER A 474 -2.50 35.60 -26.42
CA SER A 474 -2.28 35.43 -27.86
C SER A 474 -1.17 34.40 -28.14
N VAL A 475 -0.12 34.38 -27.33
CA VAL A 475 0.95 33.36 -27.44
C VAL A 475 0.45 31.96 -27.05
N PHE A 476 -0.43 31.83 -26.05
CA PHE A 476 -1.07 30.54 -25.72
C PHE A 476 -2.00 30.04 -26.84
N LYS A 477 -2.71 30.93 -27.53
CA LYS A 477 -3.48 30.60 -28.74
C LYS A 477 -2.56 30.06 -29.85
N LEU A 478 -1.41 30.71 -30.07
CA LEU A 478 -0.42 30.25 -31.04
C LEU A 478 0.20 28.89 -30.65
N SER A 479 0.44 28.66 -29.36
CA SER A 479 0.90 27.37 -28.82
C SER A 479 -0.07 26.23 -29.11
N ARG A 480 -1.39 26.49 -29.03
CA ARG A 480 -2.42 25.50 -29.38
C ARG A 480 -2.40 25.12 -30.86
N SER A 481 -2.21 26.09 -31.75
CA SER A 481 -2.18 25.82 -33.20
C SER A 481 -0.87 25.18 -33.69
N SER A 482 0.17 25.14 -32.85
CA SER A 482 1.51 24.63 -33.22
C SER A 482 1.74 23.15 -32.90
N ASN A 483 0.68 22.34 -32.92
CA ASN A 483 0.69 20.90 -32.61
C ASN A 483 1.40 20.52 -31.28
N PRO A 484 0.88 20.99 -30.13
CA PRO A 484 1.45 20.66 -28.81
C PRO A 484 1.34 19.17 -28.48
N SER A 485 2.25 18.68 -27.64
CA SER A 485 2.19 17.33 -27.05
C SER A 485 0.94 17.17 -26.17
N ILE A 486 0.52 15.93 -25.89
CA ILE A 486 -0.68 15.66 -25.07
C ILE A 486 -0.63 16.33 -23.68
N PRO A 487 0.49 16.29 -22.92
CA PRO A 487 0.58 17.00 -21.64
C PRO A 487 0.42 18.50 -21.82
N LEU A 488 1.04 19.07 -22.84
CA LEU A 488 0.95 20.50 -23.13
C LEU A 488 -0.48 20.91 -23.58
N ARG A 489 -1.18 20.06 -24.33
CA ARG A 489 -2.60 20.24 -24.69
C ARG A 489 -3.48 20.32 -23.46
N PHE A 490 -3.26 19.43 -22.49
CA PHE A 490 -4.02 19.45 -21.22
C PHE A 490 -3.80 20.77 -20.48
N VAL A 491 -2.55 21.22 -20.39
CA VAL A 491 -2.21 22.46 -19.69
C VAL A 491 -2.81 23.68 -20.38
N LEU A 492 -2.73 23.74 -21.71
CA LEU A 492 -3.37 24.79 -22.50
C LEU A 492 -4.89 24.77 -22.33
N TYR A 493 -5.51 23.58 -22.25
CA TYR A 493 -6.93 23.42 -21.91
C TYR A 493 -7.27 23.93 -20.50
N CYS A 494 -6.42 23.66 -19.51
CA CYS A 494 -6.61 24.20 -18.16
C CYS A 494 -6.52 25.74 -18.17
N LYS A 495 -5.57 26.31 -18.92
CA LYS A 495 -5.36 27.76 -19.02
C LYS A 495 -6.52 28.50 -19.68
N THR A 496 -7.17 27.91 -20.69
CA THR A 496 -8.37 28.52 -21.29
C THR A 496 -9.54 28.53 -20.31
N LYS A 497 -9.72 27.47 -19.52
CA LYS A 497 -10.75 27.43 -18.48
C LYS A 497 -10.49 28.37 -17.30
N GLU A 498 -9.23 28.58 -16.90
CA GLU A 498 -8.87 29.62 -15.92
C GLU A 498 -9.21 31.04 -16.42
N GLY A 499 -9.02 31.30 -17.71
CA GLY A 499 -9.26 32.63 -18.32
C GLY A 499 -10.74 32.98 -18.53
N GLY A 500 -11.61 32.00 -18.76
CA GLY A 500 -13.04 32.23 -18.99
C GLY A 500 -13.87 32.45 -17.73
N GLY A 501 -13.49 31.85 -16.59
CA GLY A 501 -14.30 31.91 -15.36
C GLY A 501 -14.18 33.21 -14.55
N ALA A 502 -13.11 34.00 -14.76
CA ALA A 502 -12.87 35.22 -13.98
C ALA A 502 -13.66 36.43 -14.51
N GLN A 503 -14.15 36.40 -15.75
CA GLN A 503 -14.97 37.47 -16.30
C GLN A 503 -16.44 37.36 -15.88
N ASP A 504 -16.96 36.13 -15.71
CA ASP A 504 -18.33 35.90 -15.28
C ASP A 504 -18.51 36.06 -13.75
N ALA A 505 -17.54 35.62 -12.95
CA ALA A 505 -17.66 35.66 -11.49
C ALA A 505 -17.63 37.08 -10.89
N VAL A 506 -16.93 38.02 -11.53
CA VAL A 506 -16.87 39.43 -11.10
C VAL A 506 -18.18 40.18 -11.40
N ILE A 507 -18.99 39.66 -12.34
CA ILE A 507 -20.29 40.24 -12.69
C ILE A 507 -21.40 39.69 -11.78
N THR A 508 -21.31 38.42 -11.33
CA THR A 508 -22.32 37.83 -10.43
C THR A 508 -22.25 38.34 -8.98
N GLU A 509 -21.08 38.77 -8.50
CA GLU A 509 -20.92 39.26 -7.11
C GLU A 509 -21.45 40.69 -6.90
N LEU A 510 -21.77 41.41 -7.99
CA LEU A 510 -22.34 42.77 -7.96
C LEU A 510 -23.88 42.80 -8.04
N GLN A 511 -24.55 41.67 -8.20
CA GLN A 511 -26.01 41.60 -8.33
C GLN A 511 -26.61 40.46 -7.51
N GLY A 512 -27.08 40.78 -6.30
CA GLY A 512 -28.13 40.01 -5.63
C GLY A 512 -27.80 39.52 -4.23
N GLY A 513 -28.12 40.34 -3.23
CA GLY A 513 -28.34 39.89 -1.85
C GLY A 513 -29.77 39.40 -1.63
N GLY A 514 -30.01 38.73 -0.50
CA GLY A 514 -31.35 38.44 0.02
C GLY A 514 -31.48 37.06 0.64
N GLY A 515 -31.70 37.02 1.97
CA GLY A 515 -31.79 35.80 2.77
C GLY A 515 -33.11 35.04 2.68
N GLY A 516 -33.18 33.93 3.43
CA GLY A 516 -34.40 33.15 3.61
C GLY A 516 -34.18 31.95 4.52
N THR A 517 -34.57 32.10 5.78
CA THR A 517 -34.64 31.10 6.86
C THR A 517 -35.78 30.09 6.66
N GLY A 518 -35.53 28.84 7.08
CA GLY A 518 -36.49 28.07 7.87
C GLY A 518 -37.28 26.94 7.19
N ASP A 519 -36.67 25.77 6.99
CA ASP A 519 -37.38 24.46 7.10
C ASP A 519 -36.43 23.25 7.30
N ASP A 520 -35.31 23.43 8.02
CA ASP A 520 -34.18 22.47 8.02
C ASP A 520 -34.33 21.25 8.94
N ASN A 521 -35.44 21.09 9.67
CA ASN A 521 -35.48 20.15 10.80
C ASN A 521 -36.18 18.80 10.54
N THR A 522 -36.82 18.61 9.39
CA THR A 522 -37.46 17.31 9.02
C THR A 522 -36.55 16.43 8.19
N LEU A 523 -35.66 17.03 7.39
CA LEU A 523 -34.70 16.37 6.50
C LEU A 523 -33.50 15.79 7.26
N MET A 524 -32.96 16.53 8.23
CA MET A 524 -31.90 16.04 9.12
C MET A 524 -32.40 14.83 9.94
N LYS A 525 -33.68 14.85 10.36
CA LYS A 525 -34.31 13.72 11.07
C LYS A 525 -34.46 12.47 10.20
N ARG A 526 -34.83 12.59 8.92
CA ARG A 526 -34.87 11.44 7.98
C ARG A 526 -33.49 10.86 7.70
N MET A 527 -32.47 11.71 7.60
CA MET A 527 -31.08 11.29 7.45
C MET A 527 -30.56 10.54 8.68
N ILE A 528 -30.88 11.04 9.88
CA ILE A 528 -30.56 10.36 11.14
C ILE A 528 -31.26 9.00 11.21
N ILE A 529 -32.54 8.90 10.79
CA ILE A 529 -33.27 7.62 10.76
C ILE A 529 -32.65 6.61 9.77
N ILE A 530 -32.15 7.05 8.61
CA ILE A 530 -31.46 6.15 7.65
C ILE A 530 -30.10 5.70 8.19
N LEU A 531 -29.34 6.60 8.82
CA LEU A 531 -28.08 6.26 9.50
C LEU A 531 -28.30 5.33 10.69
N ILE A 532 -29.39 5.50 11.43
CA ILE A 532 -29.83 4.61 12.51
C ILE A 532 -30.26 3.27 11.92
N LEU A 533 -31.03 3.21 10.82
CA LEU A 533 -31.39 1.94 10.18
C LEU A 533 -30.16 1.19 9.64
N LEU A 534 -29.17 1.90 9.10
CA LEU A 534 -27.91 1.32 8.65
C LEU A 534 -27.07 0.81 9.84
N SER A 535 -27.06 1.54 10.97
CA SER A 535 -26.39 1.09 12.19
C SER A 535 -27.10 -0.10 12.84
N HIS A 536 -28.43 -0.18 12.75
CA HIS A 536 -29.22 -1.33 13.20
C HIS A 536 -29.05 -2.52 12.26
N PHE A 537 -28.94 -2.31 10.94
CA PHE A 537 -28.58 -3.37 10.01
C PHE A 537 -27.16 -3.90 10.28
N LEU A 538 -26.20 -3.01 10.58
CA LEU A 538 -24.86 -3.37 11.05
C LEU A 538 -24.92 -4.14 12.37
N ALA A 539 -25.76 -3.73 13.33
CA ALA A 539 -25.94 -4.43 14.60
C ALA A 539 -26.59 -5.81 14.41
N ILE A 540 -27.57 -5.94 13.51
CA ILE A 540 -28.22 -7.22 13.18
C ILE A 540 -27.26 -8.14 12.43
N ALA A 541 -26.50 -7.63 11.45
CA ALA A 541 -25.45 -8.38 10.77
C ALA A 541 -24.33 -8.80 11.73
N SER A 542 -23.93 -7.93 12.65
CA SER A 542 -22.95 -8.23 13.71
C SER A 542 -23.51 -9.22 14.73
N ALA A 543 -24.82 -9.19 15.01
CA ALA A 543 -25.50 -10.16 15.86
C ALA A 543 -25.63 -11.53 15.19
N ILE A 544 -25.87 -11.58 13.87
CA ILE A 544 -25.83 -12.82 13.08
C ILE A 544 -24.41 -13.41 13.04
N ILE A 545 -23.39 -12.57 12.86
CA ILE A 545 -21.99 -13.00 12.98
C ILE A 545 -21.69 -13.47 14.41
N GLY A 546 -22.23 -12.79 15.42
CA GLY A 546 -22.12 -13.16 16.83
C GLY A 546 -22.78 -14.50 17.17
N THR A 547 -23.94 -14.82 16.60
CA THR A 547 -24.59 -16.13 16.79
C THR A 547 -23.81 -17.25 16.12
N VAL A 548 -23.21 -17.01 14.96
CA VAL A 548 -22.34 -18.00 14.31
C VAL A 548 -21.00 -18.15 15.04
N ALA A 549 -20.46 -17.06 15.62
CA ALA A 549 -19.28 -17.10 16.49
C ALA A 549 -19.53 -17.86 17.80
N ASN A 550 -20.76 -17.87 18.32
CA ASN A 550 -21.11 -18.69 19.49
C ASN A 550 -21.05 -20.19 19.17
N ASN A 551 -21.52 -20.61 17.99
CA ASN A 551 -21.39 -22.00 17.53
C ASN A 551 -19.91 -22.40 17.37
N PHE A 552 -19.08 -21.48 16.88
CA PHE A 552 -17.63 -21.67 16.77
C PHE A 552 -16.94 -21.78 18.13
N SER A 553 -17.29 -20.91 19.08
CA SER A 553 -16.79 -20.97 20.46
C SER A 553 -17.14 -22.32 21.10
N GLN A 554 -18.37 -22.80 20.90
CA GLN A 554 -18.80 -24.11 21.38
C GLN A 554 -17.95 -25.23 20.74
N GLN A 555 -17.70 -25.20 19.43
CA GLN A 555 -16.88 -26.22 18.78
C GLN A 555 -15.41 -26.23 19.26
N ILE A 556 -14.81 -25.07 19.54
CA ILE A 556 -13.48 -24.99 20.16
C ILE A 556 -13.48 -25.58 21.57
N GLN A 557 -14.49 -25.25 22.38
CA GLN A 557 -14.63 -25.81 23.73
C GLN A 557 -14.78 -27.34 23.67
N ASN A 558 -15.54 -27.85 22.70
CA ASN A 558 -15.67 -29.28 22.47
C ASN A 558 -14.31 -29.90 22.12
N LEU A 559 -13.55 -29.31 21.19
CA LEU A 559 -12.22 -29.80 20.83
C LEU A 559 -11.28 -29.80 22.05
N LEU A 560 -11.32 -28.76 22.87
CA LEU A 560 -10.55 -28.68 24.12
C LEU A 560 -10.92 -29.81 25.09
N GLN A 561 -12.21 -30.06 25.31
CA GLN A 561 -12.67 -31.16 26.18
C GLN A 561 -12.18 -32.53 25.70
N VAL A 562 -12.16 -32.78 24.39
CA VAL A 562 -11.60 -34.02 23.81
C VAL A 562 -10.08 -34.10 24.02
N CYS A 563 -9.37 -32.96 23.96
CA CYS A 563 -7.94 -32.90 24.25
C CYS A 563 -7.63 -33.15 25.73
N GLU A 564 -8.42 -32.59 26.65
CA GLU A 564 -8.29 -32.82 28.10
C GLU A 564 -8.54 -34.29 28.45
N LEU A 565 -9.51 -34.92 27.78
CA LEU A 565 -9.79 -36.34 27.93
C LEU A 565 -8.57 -37.21 27.62
N ALA A 566 -7.79 -36.86 26.58
CA ALA A 566 -6.53 -37.53 26.25
C ALA A 566 -5.54 -37.47 27.42
N GLY A 567 -5.46 -36.29 28.05
CA GLY A 567 -4.66 -36.06 29.25
C GLY A 567 -5.10 -36.95 30.41
N TYR A 568 -6.41 -37.03 30.69
CA TYR A 568 -6.94 -37.84 31.79
C TYR A 568 -6.66 -39.34 31.60
N ILE A 569 -6.94 -39.87 30.41
CA ILE A 569 -6.71 -41.29 30.07
C ILE A 569 -5.24 -41.66 30.21
N SER A 570 -4.33 -40.79 29.76
CA SER A 570 -2.89 -41.07 29.76
C SER A 570 -2.27 -41.20 31.15
N ARG A 571 -2.91 -40.63 32.19
CA ARG A 571 -2.41 -40.67 33.57
C ARG A 571 -2.85 -41.92 34.34
N LEU A 572 -4.00 -42.51 34.00
CA LEU A 572 -4.52 -43.69 34.70
C LEU A 572 -3.57 -44.91 34.71
N PRO A 573 -2.88 -45.26 33.60
CA PRO A 573 -1.90 -46.35 33.59
C PRO A 573 -0.75 -46.14 34.57
N THR A 574 -0.29 -44.89 34.72
CA THR A 574 0.78 -44.57 35.67
C THR A 574 0.33 -44.86 37.09
N PHE A 575 -0.89 -44.46 37.45
CA PHE A 575 -1.47 -44.79 38.76
C PHE A 575 -1.60 -46.30 38.95
N ALA A 576 -2.03 -47.03 37.92
CA ALA A 576 -2.18 -48.48 37.97
C ALA A 576 -0.84 -49.21 38.15
N ILE A 577 0.21 -48.78 37.46
CA ILE A 577 1.56 -49.33 37.63
C ILE A 577 2.10 -49.01 39.03
N GLN A 578 1.88 -47.80 39.54
CA GLN A 578 2.26 -47.43 40.91
C GLN A 578 1.51 -48.27 41.96
N THR A 579 0.23 -48.57 41.74
CA THR A 579 -0.56 -49.45 42.60
C THR A 579 -0.04 -50.89 42.58
N LEU A 580 0.28 -51.44 41.41
CA LEU A 580 0.91 -52.77 41.32
C LEU A 580 2.26 -52.81 42.06
N TYR A 581 3.06 -51.75 41.94
CA TYR A 581 4.33 -51.64 42.65
C TYR A 581 4.16 -51.59 44.17
N LEU A 582 3.17 -50.84 44.68
CA LEU A 582 2.86 -50.80 46.11
C LEU A 582 2.44 -52.16 46.66
N ASP A 583 1.67 -52.92 45.90
CA ASP A 583 1.25 -54.27 46.28
C ASP A 583 2.44 -55.24 46.31
N ILE A 584 3.17 -55.34 45.20
CA ILE A 584 4.24 -56.33 45.02
C ILE A 584 5.39 -56.08 45.99
N SER A 585 5.82 -54.82 46.11
CA SER A 585 7.02 -54.43 46.86
C SER A 585 6.74 -54.20 48.34
N TYR A 586 5.55 -53.72 48.70
CA TYR A 586 5.25 -53.29 50.07
C TYR A 586 3.98 -53.90 50.67
N GLY A 587 3.19 -54.67 49.91
CA GLY A 587 1.90 -55.19 50.36
C GLY A 587 0.98 -54.09 50.90
N PHE A 588 1.03 -52.90 50.28
CA PHE A 588 0.35 -51.66 50.71
C PHE A 588 0.78 -51.09 52.08
N LYS A 589 1.81 -51.63 52.73
CA LYS A 589 2.31 -51.16 54.04
C LYS A 589 3.45 -50.15 53.94
N TYR A 590 3.51 -49.37 52.87
CA TYR A 590 4.54 -48.36 52.68
C TYR A 590 4.33 -47.19 53.64
N ALA A 591 5.31 -46.91 54.49
CA ALA A 591 5.23 -45.91 55.56
C ALA A 591 5.97 -44.59 55.24
N GLY A 592 6.38 -44.40 53.97
CA GLY A 592 7.10 -43.21 53.56
C GLY A 592 8.61 -43.23 53.85
N ILE A 593 9.33 -42.28 53.25
CA ILE A 593 10.72 -41.99 53.61
C ILE A 593 10.62 -40.78 54.56
N ASN A 594 10.65 -41.02 55.87
CA ASN A 594 10.48 -39.98 56.91
C ASN A 594 11.70 -39.05 57.02
N ASP A 595 12.22 -38.55 55.90
CA ASP A 595 13.44 -37.74 55.79
C ASP A 595 13.19 -36.27 55.42
N GLY A 596 11.92 -35.89 55.20
CA GLY A 596 11.52 -34.52 54.84
C GLY A 596 11.75 -34.16 53.37
N SER A 597 12.19 -35.11 52.53
CA SER A 597 12.29 -34.94 51.08
C SER A 597 10.97 -35.29 50.38
N ALA A 598 10.81 -34.88 49.11
CA ALA A 598 9.64 -35.25 48.33
C ALA A 598 9.58 -36.77 48.11
N GLU A 599 8.50 -37.41 48.56
CA GLU A 599 8.31 -38.85 48.41
C GLU A 599 8.15 -39.24 46.93
N THR A 600 8.93 -40.21 46.48
CA THR A 600 8.90 -40.72 45.10
C THR A 600 7.82 -41.78 44.88
N ILE A 601 7.33 -42.42 45.95
CA ILE A 601 6.31 -43.47 45.91
C ILE A 601 5.03 -42.90 46.54
N PRO A 602 3.94 -42.75 45.78
CA PRO A 602 2.69 -42.24 46.33
C PRO A 602 2.06 -43.25 47.29
N THR A 603 1.36 -42.76 48.32
CA THR A 603 0.58 -43.61 49.23
C THR A 603 -0.66 -44.17 48.55
N TRP A 604 -1.20 -45.27 49.09
CA TRP A 604 -2.46 -45.85 48.58
C TRP A 604 -3.61 -44.85 48.58
N GLU A 605 -3.77 -44.05 49.65
CA GLU A 605 -4.81 -43.02 49.72
C GLU A 605 -4.68 -41.94 48.63
N SER A 606 -3.44 -41.56 48.29
CA SER A 606 -3.18 -40.61 47.19
C SER A 606 -3.54 -41.19 45.82
N LEU A 607 -3.18 -42.46 45.57
CA LEU A 607 -3.54 -43.16 44.34
C LEU A 607 -5.04 -43.39 44.23
N LYS A 608 -5.70 -43.79 45.32
CA LYS A 608 -7.15 -43.96 45.42
C LYS A 608 -7.88 -42.66 45.06
N THR A 609 -7.44 -41.54 45.64
CA THR A 609 -7.98 -40.22 45.31
C THR A 609 -7.78 -39.90 43.82
N SER A 610 -6.59 -40.18 43.27
CA SER A 610 -6.29 -39.96 41.86
C SER A 610 -7.17 -40.79 40.93
N PHE A 611 -7.39 -42.08 41.22
CA PHE A 611 -8.30 -42.94 40.46
C PHE A 611 -9.75 -42.46 40.50
N SER A 612 -10.23 -42.02 41.67
CA SER A 612 -11.58 -41.48 41.82
C SER A 612 -11.74 -40.19 41.00
N THR A 613 -10.81 -39.25 41.15
CA THR A 613 -10.83 -37.95 40.46
C THR A 613 -10.76 -38.10 38.94
N TYR A 614 -9.81 -38.88 38.42
CA TYR A 614 -9.63 -39.02 36.96
C TYR A 614 -10.73 -39.87 36.33
N GLY A 615 -11.25 -40.88 37.03
CA GLY A 615 -12.42 -41.62 36.60
C GLY A 615 -13.67 -40.73 36.53
N GLN A 616 -13.83 -39.80 37.48
CA GLN A 616 -14.89 -38.79 37.44
C GLN A 616 -14.73 -37.83 36.26
N TYR A 617 -13.54 -37.25 36.05
CA TYR A 617 -13.30 -36.35 34.91
C TYR A 617 -13.59 -37.00 33.56
N ILE A 618 -13.21 -38.26 33.39
CA ILE A 618 -13.56 -39.02 32.19
C ILE A 618 -15.08 -39.15 32.05
N THR A 619 -15.78 -39.48 33.13
CA THR A 619 -17.25 -39.62 33.13
C THR A 619 -17.93 -38.29 32.80
N ASP A 620 -17.47 -37.19 33.37
CA ASP A 620 -18.03 -35.86 33.15
C ASP A 620 -17.88 -35.40 31.69
N VAL A 621 -16.75 -35.70 31.05
CA VAL A 621 -16.59 -35.42 29.60
C VAL A 621 -17.49 -36.34 28.78
N ILE A 622 -17.57 -37.63 29.12
CA ILE A 622 -18.42 -38.61 28.42
C ILE A 622 -19.90 -38.21 28.39
N THR A 623 -20.43 -37.75 29.53
CA THR A 623 -21.85 -37.38 29.65
C THR A 623 -22.20 -36.16 28.83
N ILE A 624 -21.24 -35.26 28.60
CA ILE A 624 -21.46 -34.02 27.87
C ILE A 624 -21.39 -34.22 26.35
N ILE A 625 -20.64 -35.21 25.85
CA ILE A 625 -20.38 -35.42 24.41
C ILE A 625 -21.65 -35.40 23.55
N TYR A 626 -22.69 -36.15 23.92
CA TYR A 626 -23.93 -36.22 23.13
C TYR A 626 -24.76 -34.95 23.19
N ASP A 627 -24.60 -34.14 24.23
CA ASP A 627 -25.30 -32.86 24.38
C ASP A 627 -24.60 -31.75 23.60
N VAL A 628 -23.29 -31.90 23.31
CA VAL A 628 -22.47 -30.82 22.72
C VAL A 628 -22.03 -31.06 21.28
N THR A 629 -22.19 -32.26 20.71
CA THR A 629 -21.71 -32.57 19.35
C THR A 629 -22.78 -33.05 18.38
N SER A 630 -22.76 -32.50 17.16
CA SER A 630 -23.47 -33.03 16.00
C SER A 630 -22.73 -34.19 15.31
N ASN A 631 -21.43 -34.34 15.59
CA ASN A 631 -20.56 -35.33 14.95
C ASN A 631 -20.26 -36.50 15.90
N THR A 632 -21.18 -37.46 15.95
CA THR A 632 -21.10 -38.63 16.84
C THR A 632 -20.31 -39.80 16.23
N GLN A 633 -20.00 -39.74 14.93
CA GLN A 633 -19.34 -40.82 14.19
C GLN A 633 -18.04 -41.30 14.86
N PRO A 634 -17.08 -40.44 15.25
CA PRO A 634 -15.84 -40.91 15.86
C PRO A 634 -16.00 -41.65 17.19
N TRP A 635 -17.14 -41.48 17.88
CA TRP A 635 -17.40 -42.04 19.21
C TRP A 635 -18.03 -43.43 19.15
N GLU A 636 -18.83 -43.70 18.12
CA GLU A 636 -19.67 -44.89 17.98
C GLU A 636 -19.08 -45.97 17.07
N VAL A 637 -18.02 -45.64 16.32
CA VAL A 637 -17.37 -46.61 15.43
C VAL A 637 -16.78 -47.76 16.26
N MET A 638 -17.25 -48.98 15.96
CA MET A 638 -16.84 -50.24 16.60
C MET A 638 -15.55 -50.78 15.99
N ASP A 639 -14.44 -50.07 16.16
CA ASP A 639 -13.14 -50.43 15.58
C ASP A 639 -11.99 -50.50 16.59
N ILE A 640 -12.32 -50.36 17.89
CA ILE A 640 -11.33 -50.39 18.96
C ILE A 640 -11.20 -51.82 19.47
N ASN A 641 -9.97 -52.33 19.41
CA ASN A 641 -9.62 -53.64 19.94
C ASN A 641 -9.14 -53.50 21.39
N THR A 642 -10.05 -53.67 22.36
CA THR A 642 -9.73 -53.73 23.78
C THR A 642 -9.50 -55.17 24.24
N TYR A 643 -8.79 -55.34 25.36
CA TYR A 643 -8.52 -56.64 25.98
C TYR A 643 -9.15 -56.70 27.37
N ILE A 644 -9.88 -57.79 27.64
CA ILE A 644 -10.38 -58.13 28.97
C ILE A 644 -9.45 -59.20 29.56
N PHE A 645 -9.12 -59.07 30.83
CA PHE A 645 -8.24 -59.98 31.56
C PHE A 645 -9.02 -60.66 32.68
N ASP A 646 -8.99 -61.99 32.73
CA ASP A 646 -9.45 -62.75 33.89
C ASP A 646 -8.26 -63.17 34.73
N ILE A 647 -8.16 -62.62 35.94
CA ILE A 647 -7.04 -62.83 36.86
C ILE A 647 -7.61 -63.29 38.18
N ALA A 648 -7.33 -64.53 38.57
CA ALA A 648 -7.82 -65.08 39.83
C ALA A 648 -6.70 -65.30 40.84
N HIS A 649 -7.12 -65.35 42.11
CA HIS A 649 -6.29 -65.63 43.26
C HIS A 649 -6.28 -67.14 43.52
N VAL A 650 -5.13 -67.79 43.39
CA VAL A 650 -4.99 -69.23 43.69
C VAL A 650 -4.43 -69.41 45.10
N GLY A 651 -5.27 -69.75 46.07
CA GLY A 651 -4.84 -70.17 47.40
C GLY A 651 -5.93 -70.14 48.47
N THR A 652 -6.03 -71.20 49.26
CA THR A 652 -6.95 -71.34 50.40
C THR A 652 -6.33 -70.95 51.76
N GLN A 653 -5.10 -70.39 51.81
CA GLN A 653 -4.45 -69.94 53.05
C GLN A 653 -3.57 -68.68 52.88
N GLN A 654 -3.25 -68.03 53.99
CA GLN A 654 -3.43 -66.59 54.22
C GLN A 654 -2.16 -65.72 54.18
N THR A 655 -1.11 -65.98 53.38
CA THR A 655 0.14 -65.18 53.51
C THR A 655 0.80 -64.56 52.26
N LYS A 656 0.51 -64.98 51.03
CA LYS A 656 0.76 -64.17 49.81
C LYS A 656 0.16 -64.94 48.64
N VAL A 657 -0.83 -64.37 47.95
CA VAL A 657 -1.42 -65.01 46.77
C VAL A 657 -0.89 -64.29 45.55
N GLU A 658 -0.19 -65.02 44.67
CA GLU A 658 0.29 -64.46 43.41
C GLU A 658 -0.85 -64.43 42.38
N PRO A 659 -1.08 -63.31 41.68
CA PRO A 659 -2.10 -63.22 40.65
C PRO A 659 -1.71 -64.07 39.43
N VAL A 660 -2.60 -64.97 39.00
CA VAL A 660 -2.41 -65.78 37.79
C VAL A 660 -3.43 -65.38 36.74
N MET A 661 -2.97 -65.10 35.53
CA MET A 661 -3.83 -64.79 34.38
C MET A 661 -4.43 -66.08 33.81
N TYR A 662 -5.76 -66.15 33.77
CA TYR A 662 -6.51 -67.30 33.26
C TYR A 662 -6.93 -67.13 31.80
N SER A 663 -7.38 -65.93 31.43
CA SER A 663 -7.72 -65.61 30.05
C SER A 663 -7.39 -64.16 29.70
N GLN A 664 -7.12 -63.95 28.42
CA GLN A 664 -7.03 -62.65 27.77
C GLN A 664 -7.91 -62.70 26.53
N GLU A 665 -9.02 -61.98 26.56
CA GLU A 665 -9.99 -61.97 25.46
C GLU A 665 -9.98 -60.63 24.75
N LYS A 666 -9.90 -60.67 23.42
CA LYS A 666 -10.01 -59.50 22.56
C LYS A 666 -11.49 -59.15 22.36
N GLN A 667 -11.86 -57.93 22.73
CA GLN A 667 -13.20 -57.40 22.53
C GLN A 667 -13.16 -56.20 21.58
N VAL A 668 -14.02 -56.21 20.56
CA VAL A 668 -14.26 -55.04 19.70
C VAL A 668 -15.26 -54.12 20.39
N SER A 669 -14.91 -52.85 20.53
CA SER A 669 -15.69 -51.85 21.24
C SER A 669 -15.67 -50.51 20.50
N SER A 670 -16.59 -49.61 20.86
CA SER A 670 -16.58 -48.21 20.45
C SER A 670 -15.77 -47.37 21.43
N LEU A 671 -15.36 -46.16 21.02
CA LEU A 671 -14.62 -45.24 21.88
C LEU A 671 -15.39 -44.93 23.15
N ILE A 672 -16.69 -44.63 23.02
CA ILE A 672 -17.53 -44.31 24.17
C ILE A 672 -17.58 -45.47 25.17
N ARG A 673 -17.80 -46.70 24.69
CA ARG A 673 -17.89 -47.89 25.55
C ARG A 673 -16.56 -48.23 26.21
N SER A 674 -15.46 -48.15 25.47
CA SER A 674 -14.11 -48.40 26.01
C SER A 674 -13.74 -47.39 27.09
N MET A 675 -14.14 -46.13 26.90
CA MET A 675 -13.96 -45.03 27.84
C MET A 675 -14.83 -45.17 29.09
N THR A 676 -16.10 -45.57 28.94
CA THR A 676 -16.99 -45.86 30.08
C THR A 676 -16.43 -46.98 30.94
N ASN A 677 -15.97 -48.07 30.33
CA ASN A 677 -15.36 -49.18 31.06
C ASN A 677 -14.07 -48.74 31.80
N LEU A 678 -13.25 -47.90 31.17
CA LEU A 678 -12.03 -47.34 31.78
C LEU A 678 -12.36 -46.47 33.00
N ALA A 679 -13.37 -45.61 32.88
CA ALA A 679 -13.84 -44.76 33.97
C ALA A 679 -14.40 -45.58 35.13
N GLN A 680 -15.19 -46.61 34.83
CA GLN A 680 -15.76 -47.51 35.83
C GLN A 680 -14.67 -48.27 36.59
N ALA A 681 -13.70 -48.86 35.89
CA ALA A 681 -12.56 -49.54 36.52
C ALA A 681 -11.77 -48.59 37.44
N SER A 682 -11.50 -47.38 36.97
CA SER A 682 -10.83 -46.32 37.76
C SER A 682 -11.64 -45.97 39.02
N GLN A 683 -12.93 -45.70 38.89
CA GLN A 683 -13.78 -45.34 40.03
C GLN A 683 -13.97 -46.49 41.04
N GLN A 684 -14.03 -47.75 40.57
CA GLN A 684 -14.12 -48.91 41.45
C GLN A 684 -12.87 -49.02 42.34
N LEU A 685 -11.67 -48.85 41.77
CA LEU A 685 -10.42 -48.80 42.53
C LEU A 685 -10.38 -47.62 43.50
N GLY A 686 -10.91 -46.46 43.09
CA GLY A 686 -11.00 -45.26 43.93
C GLY A 686 -11.96 -45.37 45.13
N ARG A 687 -12.86 -46.37 45.18
CA ARG A 687 -13.87 -46.54 46.24
C ARG A 687 -13.48 -47.53 47.33
N LEU A 688 -12.37 -48.25 47.16
CA LEU A 688 -11.92 -49.29 48.10
C LEU A 688 -11.48 -48.67 49.43
N ASN A 689 -11.92 -49.22 50.55
CA ASN A 689 -11.67 -48.67 51.90
C ASN A 689 -10.72 -49.52 52.75
N SER A 690 -10.31 -50.68 52.26
CA SER A 690 -9.40 -51.59 52.93
C SER A 690 -7.94 -51.15 52.84
N SER A 691 -7.17 -51.49 53.87
CA SER A 691 -5.70 -51.45 53.84
C SER A 691 -5.09 -52.56 52.96
N LEU A 692 -5.91 -53.48 52.48
CA LEU A 692 -5.59 -54.57 51.53
C LEU A 692 -6.61 -54.55 50.38
N PRO A 693 -6.48 -53.61 49.42
CA PRO A 693 -7.46 -53.41 48.34
C PRO A 693 -7.54 -54.60 47.37
N ASN A 694 -6.46 -55.35 47.21
CA ASN A 694 -6.40 -56.58 46.40
C ASN A 694 -7.28 -57.72 46.95
N VAL A 695 -7.60 -57.71 48.24
CA VAL A 695 -8.51 -58.70 48.87
C VAL A 695 -9.96 -58.21 48.83
N GLU A 696 -10.18 -56.90 48.92
CA GLU A 696 -11.51 -56.28 48.91
C GLU A 696 -12.21 -56.44 47.55
N LEU A 697 -11.46 -56.29 46.45
CA LEU A 697 -12.00 -56.34 45.10
C LEU A 697 -11.49 -57.56 44.33
N LYS A 698 -12.39 -58.49 43.99
CA LYS A 698 -12.02 -59.71 43.23
C LYS A 698 -11.42 -59.40 41.86
N THR A 699 -11.89 -58.33 41.21
CA THR A 699 -11.43 -57.88 39.89
C THR A 699 -10.22 -56.95 39.97
N PHE A 700 -9.61 -56.75 41.15
CA PHE A 700 -8.56 -55.75 41.37
C PHE A 700 -7.45 -55.77 40.32
N TYR A 701 -6.85 -56.93 40.07
CA TYR A 701 -5.79 -57.07 39.06
C TYR A 701 -6.34 -56.99 37.64
N SER A 702 -7.54 -57.50 37.37
CA SER A 702 -8.20 -57.39 36.07
C SER A 702 -8.45 -55.93 35.69
N ASP A 703 -8.91 -55.10 36.63
CA ASP A 703 -9.19 -53.68 36.43
C ASP A 703 -7.90 -52.87 36.23
N LEU A 704 -6.85 -53.17 37.00
CA LEU A 704 -5.53 -52.57 36.81
C LEU A 704 -4.94 -52.91 35.44
N GLN A 705 -5.02 -54.17 35.00
CA GLN A 705 -4.51 -54.57 33.68
C GLN A 705 -5.36 -54.00 32.55
N TYR A 706 -6.69 -53.92 32.72
CA TYR A 706 -7.56 -53.25 31.77
C TYR A 706 -7.14 -51.79 31.58
N ILE A 707 -6.87 -51.06 32.66
CA ILE A 707 -6.41 -49.67 32.60
C ILE A 707 -5.06 -49.57 31.88
N ILE A 708 -4.09 -50.40 32.25
CA ILE A 708 -2.71 -50.34 31.70
C ILE A 708 -2.70 -50.60 30.20
N PHE A 709 -3.35 -51.67 29.74
CA PHE A 709 -3.27 -52.11 28.36
C PHE A 709 -4.22 -51.38 27.41
N ASN A 710 -5.40 -50.95 27.89
CA ASN A 710 -6.39 -50.36 27.00
C ASN A 710 -6.31 -48.83 26.90
N ALA A 711 -5.80 -48.13 27.91
CA ALA A 711 -5.79 -46.66 27.90
C ALA A 711 -4.87 -46.06 26.82
N LEU A 712 -3.60 -46.50 26.74
CA LEU A 712 -2.59 -45.86 25.88
C LEU A 712 -2.62 -46.32 24.42
N MET A 713 -2.98 -47.58 24.18
CA MET A 713 -2.87 -48.16 22.84
C MET A 713 -4.19 -48.03 22.08
N PRO A 714 -5.26 -48.80 22.41
CA PRO A 714 -6.47 -48.77 21.61
C PRO A 714 -7.33 -47.52 21.86
N ILE A 715 -7.42 -47.03 23.09
CA ILE A 715 -8.30 -45.90 23.45
C ILE A 715 -7.70 -44.56 22.98
N LEU A 716 -6.45 -44.25 23.33
CA LEU A 716 -5.81 -42.98 22.96
C LEU A 716 -5.62 -42.82 21.44
N ALA A 717 -5.31 -43.91 20.72
CA ALA A 717 -5.21 -43.87 19.26
C ALA A 717 -6.55 -43.55 18.59
N SER A 718 -7.64 -44.07 19.13
CA SER A 718 -8.98 -43.76 18.62
C SER A 718 -9.41 -42.33 18.97
N LEU A 719 -9.08 -41.85 20.17
CA LEU A 719 -9.29 -40.47 20.58
C LEU A 719 -8.55 -39.46 19.67
N LYS A 720 -7.32 -39.78 19.25
CA LYS A 720 -6.58 -38.97 18.27
C LYS A 720 -7.36 -38.79 16.96
N ARG A 721 -8.04 -39.84 16.47
CA ARG A 721 -8.87 -39.75 15.25
C ARG A 721 -10.08 -38.84 15.46
N ALA A 722 -10.72 -38.92 16.63
CA ALA A 722 -11.79 -38.01 17.00
C ALA A 722 -11.30 -36.55 17.01
N MET A 723 -10.14 -36.27 17.62
CA MET A 723 -9.54 -34.92 17.64
C MET A 723 -9.31 -34.35 16.23
N ILE A 724 -8.79 -35.17 15.31
CA ILE A 724 -8.56 -34.75 13.91
C ILE A 724 -9.88 -34.42 13.23
N SER A 725 -10.90 -35.27 13.39
CA SER A 725 -12.23 -35.02 12.80
C SER A 725 -12.85 -33.71 13.30
N TYR A 726 -12.73 -33.41 14.60
CA TYR A 726 -13.23 -32.15 15.17
C TYR A 726 -12.45 -30.92 14.67
N TYR A 727 -11.14 -31.06 14.50
CA TYR A 727 -10.29 -30.01 13.95
C TYR A 727 -10.66 -29.66 12.51
N ASP A 728 -10.90 -30.66 11.67
CA ASP A 728 -11.28 -30.47 10.26
C ASP A 728 -12.65 -29.81 10.12
N GLU A 729 -13.64 -30.23 10.93
CA GLU A 729 -14.97 -29.60 10.98
C GLU A 729 -14.90 -28.13 11.43
N THR A 730 -14.10 -27.85 12.46
CA THR A 730 -13.85 -26.50 12.96
C THR A 730 -13.25 -25.61 11.86
N ASN A 731 -12.28 -26.12 11.09
CA ASN A 731 -11.66 -25.39 9.98
C ASN A 731 -12.64 -25.12 8.81
N GLY A 732 -13.54 -26.07 8.53
CA GLY A 732 -14.61 -25.89 7.55
C GLY A 732 -15.52 -24.71 7.93
N LEU A 733 -16.01 -24.69 9.16
CA LEU A 733 -16.86 -23.62 9.69
C LEU A 733 -16.15 -22.26 9.71
N ILE A 734 -14.86 -22.20 10.09
CA ILE A 734 -14.07 -20.96 10.01
C ILE A 734 -14.08 -20.38 8.60
N THR A 735 -13.91 -21.25 7.60
CA THR A 735 -13.82 -20.85 6.19
C THR A 735 -15.16 -20.30 5.69
N GLU A 736 -16.28 -20.95 6.04
CA GLU A 736 -17.62 -20.48 5.69
C GLU A 736 -17.96 -19.13 6.35
N ILE A 737 -17.62 -18.97 7.64
CA ILE A 737 -17.83 -17.71 8.39
C ILE A 737 -17.08 -16.57 7.72
N ILE A 738 -15.82 -16.80 7.36
CA ILE A 738 -14.98 -15.81 6.69
C ILE A 738 -15.57 -15.41 5.33
N LEU A 739 -15.99 -16.37 4.51
CA LEU A 739 -16.58 -16.09 3.20
C LEU A 739 -17.86 -15.27 3.32
N LEU A 740 -18.72 -15.62 4.28
CA LEU A 740 -19.97 -14.90 4.53
C LEU A 740 -19.71 -13.47 5.03
N GLN A 741 -18.70 -13.28 5.90
CA GLN A 741 -18.29 -11.96 6.37
C GLN A 741 -17.74 -11.09 5.24
N VAL A 742 -16.88 -11.64 4.38
CA VAL A 742 -16.35 -10.92 3.21
C VAL A 742 -17.48 -10.52 2.27
N LEU A 743 -18.39 -11.43 1.95
CA LEU A 743 -19.54 -11.15 1.07
C LEU A 743 -20.42 -10.04 1.66
N LEU A 744 -20.71 -10.08 2.95
CA LEU A 744 -21.53 -9.09 3.64
C LEU A 744 -20.87 -7.71 3.66
N VAL A 745 -19.55 -7.64 3.90
CA VAL A 745 -18.78 -6.39 3.82
C VAL A 745 -18.81 -5.82 2.40
N VAL A 746 -18.62 -6.65 1.37
CA VAL A 746 -18.68 -6.22 -0.03
C VAL A 746 -20.07 -5.68 -0.39
N ILE A 747 -21.15 -6.37 0.00
CA ILE A 747 -22.53 -5.90 -0.25
C ILE A 747 -22.81 -4.57 0.46
N LEU A 748 -22.41 -4.45 1.73
CA LEU A 748 -22.57 -3.21 2.51
C LEU A 748 -21.78 -2.05 1.90
N LEU A 749 -20.56 -2.30 1.43
CA LEU A 749 -19.75 -1.28 0.76
C LEU A 749 -20.39 -0.82 -0.55
N VAL A 750 -20.90 -1.75 -1.37
CA VAL A 750 -21.65 -1.42 -2.58
C VAL A 750 -22.90 -0.60 -2.26
N ALA A 751 -23.63 -0.98 -1.20
CA ALA A 751 -24.83 -0.26 -0.76
C ALA A 751 -24.52 1.15 -0.24
N ILE A 752 -23.46 1.32 0.56
CA ILE A 752 -23.01 2.64 1.04
C ILE A 752 -22.58 3.51 -0.14
N GLN A 753 -21.84 2.95 -1.10
CA GLN A 753 -21.41 3.69 -2.28
C GLN A 753 -22.60 4.11 -3.14
N ALA A 754 -23.58 3.21 -3.34
CA ALA A 754 -24.82 3.53 -4.03
C ALA A 754 -25.63 4.60 -3.28
N LEU A 755 -25.72 4.54 -1.96
CA LEU A 755 -26.42 5.52 -1.13
C LEU A 755 -25.75 6.90 -1.20
N MET A 756 -24.42 6.96 -1.15
CA MET A 756 -23.65 8.18 -1.34
C MET A 756 -23.92 8.80 -2.72
N ILE A 757 -23.97 7.97 -3.78
CA ILE A 757 -24.31 8.42 -5.13
C ILE A 757 -25.76 8.95 -5.19
N ILE A 758 -26.73 8.22 -4.63
CA ILE A 758 -28.14 8.63 -4.61
C ILE A 758 -28.32 9.93 -3.83
N MET A 759 -27.72 10.04 -2.65
CA MET A 759 -27.74 11.25 -1.84
C MET A 759 -27.14 12.43 -2.60
N PHE A 760 -25.99 12.22 -3.24
CA PHE A 760 -25.33 13.24 -4.02
C PHE A 760 -26.21 13.73 -5.19
N VAL A 761 -26.83 12.80 -5.93
CA VAL A 761 -27.75 13.11 -7.02
C VAL A 761 -28.97 13.88 -6.50
N PHE A 762 -29.56 13.43 -5.40
CA PHE A 762 -30.72 14.06 -4.78
C PHE A 762 -30.43 15.49 -4.31
N PHE A 763 -29.32 15.73 -3.61
CA PHE A 763 -28.91 17.07 -3.19
C PHE A 763 -28.68 17.99 -4.39
N THR A 764 -28.07 17.46 -5.45
CA THR A 764 -27.85 18.22 -6.69
C THR A 764 -29.17 18.61 -7.36
N ILE A 765 -30.16 17.70 -7.42
CA ILE A 765 -31.50 17.99 -7.93
C ILE A 765 -32.22 19.03 -7.07
N LYS A 766 -32.14 18.90 -5.73
CA LYS A 766 -32.77 19.84 -4.78
C LYS A 766 -32.21 21.25 -4.95
N VAL A 767 -30.89 21.40 -4.99
CA VAL A 767 -30.21 22.69 -5.21
C VAL A 767 -30.57 23.27 -6.58
N HIS A 768 -30.69 22.44 -7.61
CA HIS A 768 -31.12 22.89 -8.93
C HIS A 768 -32.58 23.40 -8.94
N LYS A 769 -33.47 22.73 -8.19
CA LYS A 769 -34.87 23.13 -8.04
C LYS A 769 -34.98 24.43 -7.23
N GLU A 770 -34.25 24.56 -6.13
CA GLU A 770 -34.19 25.76 -5.29
C GLU A 770 -33.67 26.97 -6.07
N ARG A 771 -32.66 26.78 -6.94
CA ARG A 771 -32.16 27.83 -7.85
C ARG A 771 -33.17 28.22 -8.92
N LYS A 772 -33.94 27.26 -9.47
CA LYS A 772 -35.01 27.56 -10.43
C LYS A 772 -36.19 28.31 -9.80
N SER A 773 -36.42 28.15 -8.51
CA SER A 773 -37.45 28.90 -7.78
C SER A 773 -36.98 30.25 -7.23
N ALA A 774 -35.66 30.49 -7.22
CA ALA A 774 -35.06 31.76 -6.81
C ALA A 774 -34.77 32.70 -8.01
N LEU A 775 -34.83 32.17 -9.24
CA LEU A 775 -34.89 32.91 -10.50
C LEU A 775 -36.35 33.10 -10.90
#